data_AF-A0A972ZXG7-F1
#
_entry.id   AF-A0A972ZXG7-F1
#
_cell.length_a   1.000
_cell.length_b   1.000
_cell.length_c   1.000
_cell.angle_alpha   90.00
_cell.angle_beta   90.00
_cell.angle_gamma   90.00
#
_symmetry.space_group_name_H-M   'P 1'
#
loop_
_entity.id
_entity.type
_entity.pdbx_description
1 polymer ?
#
loop_
_entity_poly.entity_id
_entity_poly.type
_entity_poly.pdbx_seq_one_letter_code
_entity_poly.pdbx_strand_id
1 'polypeptide(L)'
;MHRSWLRKFCVLKISLCTIVMVHATVTASEGLLIHWNFDQGGQDTVKDLSGHGLDGKMDADWALSPMGQAAMMDGTSKSVLSVAIPEGKRFGKESWTFMSMIKPAKLSIISAQNQRRIFAFGTYPDAYLVIDIKGTGQMSCYFCYRNLAGKIISAGGSSSLPLTENVWAHIALVCDREKNLIEMYVNGYCPGGDKMSSEFEGDFVLGGQLTVGSAWQNYWGLVDEVKIVRRALTPEEVEAEFERLKAPFKVVESDHIAVAKNRLRQADVFVQANAEWAKGKFDAVRSLYETLMSSSDVPSHFKSYAHLRIAQSHLRQGNRRMARATYLNIAQDETYPAVHREEAVRSADELKTLSSDSSHRNAGSTRTKVQALPRFSAEVFVSTRGKDSNSGSMQSPSATLSRARDEVRAMRKRGVAGPIAVTVMPGQYPVQRPLILRREDSGSASGPVVYRAREKGTVVFYGGEYLKGFKPVTQKAILQRLPAESRKAVLQCNLKALGIDDYGQLKVRGFAQPASPPTLELYVDRVPMTLARWPNQGFVGINKLIKPGSQATGEPSVFEYQSDRHERWADATDGWLFGYFHFLWADATLKIGEIDPFTKTLTTAEPYHYGGRGMSTQQGIQYYAFNLLEEIDRPGEWYLERDTGMLYLYPPSDLRQSPIEIGMLSTPMITMDQVSHVRIEGLAFDLARYNGIVATDCHHCALIGLTVSRMAGNGIMIHGGKENQLIGCDIHTIGRRATEVIGGDRVTLAPGGHLVENCRIHDFGRIDRTYTPAIQLEGVGHRVAHNLMYNGPSSAMRIEGNDHLIELNEVHSMVQESDDQGAMELFRNPTYRGVVFRHNYLHHIGKTGRGTSVHGQAAIRFDDAISGMVVYGNVFYRCANGKFGAIQMNSGRDNLMDNNLFIDCKQGISGGWSPGNNVWKLLRQGQSPPGFYQNKLYLSRYPQIATMLDDPGINTLWRNVFYRCGVVATRTANIDQFENGVFEEDPGFVDAAHGDFRLRDNARLFQTLGFKPIPFDQIGLYEATSRATWPVETPAVEMPDWRTQN
;
A
#
# COMPACT_ATOMS: atom_id res chain seq x y z
N MET A 1 -43.78 61.14 23.40
CA MET A 1 -43.40 62.56 23.27
C MET A 1 -41.93 62.70 23.63
N HIS A 2 -41.16 63.39 22.78
CA HIS A 2 -39.91 64.15 22.98
C HIS A 2 -39.23 64.18 24.38
N ARG A 3 -37.91 64.36 24.58
CA ARG A 3 -36.63 64.40 23.82
C ARG A 3 -35.57 64.86 24.86
N SER A 4 -34.28 64.53 24.63
CA SER A 4 -33.06 65.30 25.02
C SER A 4 -32.55 65.16 26.48
N TRP A 5 -31.25 65.15 26.82
CA TRP A 5 -29.95 64.82 26.17
C TRP A 5 -28.84 64.96 27.26
N LEU A 6 -27.73 64.19 27.13
CA LEU A 6 -26.36 64.40 27.67
C LEU A 6 -26.12 64.30 29.21
N ARG A 7 -25.05 63.69 29.77
CA ARG A 7 -23.62 63.63 29.39
C ARG A 7 -22.93 62.36 29.97
N LYS A 8 -21.88 61.92 29.27
CA LYS A 8 -20.98 60.77 29.53
C LYS A 8 -19.90 61.08 30.57
N PHE A 9 -19.40 60.06 31.29
CA PHE A 9 -17.96 59.73 31.44
C PHE A 9 -17.83 58.30 31.97
N CYS A 10 -17.10 57.44 31.25
CA CYS A 10 -16.66 56.12 31.73
C CYS A 10 -15.26 55.85 31.15
N VAL A 11 -14.33 55.46 32.03
CA VAL A 11 -12.90 55.29 31.76
C VAL A 11 -12.66 53.89 31.18
N LEU A 12 -12.13 53.81 29.96
CA LEU A 12 -11.67 52.59 29.32
C LEU A 12 -10.13 52.60 29.32
N LYS A 13 -9.50 51.63 29.99
CA LYS A 13 -8.07 51.33 29.87
C LYS A 13 -7.82 50.65 28.53
N ILE A 14 -7.15 51.35 27.62
CA ILE A 14 -6.61 50.79 26.37
C ILE A 14 -5.21 50.25 26.70
N SER A 15 -5.00 48.95 26.51
CA SER A 15 -3.67 48.36 26.45
C SER A 15 -3.19 48.41 25.00
N LEU A 16 -2.32 49.37 24.69
CA LEU A 16 -1.63 49.46 23.39
C LEU A 16 -0.66 48.29 23.28
N CYS A 17 -0.96 47.30 22.43
CA CYS A 17 0.06 46.50 21.75
C CYS A 17 0.31 47.16 20.41
N THR A 18 1.33 48.01 20.36
CA THR A 18 1.82 48.63 19.12
C THR A 18 2.56 47.54 18.32
N ILE A 19 1.86 46.87 17.40
CA ILE A 19 2.52 46.15 16.31
C ILE A 19 3.09 47.22 15.39
N VAL A 20 4.39 47.48 15.50
CA VAL A 20 5.12 48.29 14.53
C VAL A 20 5.27 47.43 13.28
N MET A 21 4.29 47.47 12.38
CA MET A 21 4.49 47.06 10.99
C MET A 21 5.35 48.12 10.32
N VAL A 22 6.66 47.91 10.29
CA VAL A 22 7.56 48.66 9.41
C VAL A 22 7.18 48.29 7.97
N HIS A 23 6.36 49.12 7.34
CA HIS A 23 6.11 49.03 5.90
C HIS A 23 7.36 49.55 5.19
N ALA A 24 8.29 48.66 4.86
CA ALA A 24 9.33 48.96 3.89
C ALA A 24 8.68 48.96 2.50
N THR A 25 8.32 50.13 2.00
CA THR A 25 7.91 50.29 0.60
C THR A 25 9.11 50.02 -0.31
N VAL A 26 8.95 49.16 -1.33
CA VAL A 26 9.98 48.79 -2.33
C VAL A 26 10.55 49.99 -3.10
N THR A 27 9.92 51.16 -3.00
CA THR A 27 10.41 52.44 -3.56
C THR A 27 11.78 52.87 -3.02
N ALA A 28 12.25 52.29 -1.91
CA ALA A 28 13.62 52.44 -1.40
C ALA A 28 14.31 51.08 -1.19
N SER A 29 14.06 50.10 -2.07
CA SER A 29 14.66 48.77 -1.94
C SER A 29 16.17 48.80 -2.23
N GLU A 30 16.96 48.33 -1.28
CA GLU A 30 18.35 47.95 -1.50
C GLU A 30 18.42 46.99 -2.71
N GLY A 31 19.21 47.36 -3.71
CA GLY A 31 19.39 46.59 -4.93
C GLY A 31 18.43 46.89 -6.10
N LEU A 32 17.54 47.88 -6.02
CA LEU A 32 16.70 48.29 -7.17
C LEU A 32 17.57 48.70 -8.37
N LEU A 33 17.37 48.06 -9.52
CA LEU A 33 18.16 48.29 -10.74
C LEU A 33 17.40 49.06 -11.82
N ILE A 34 16.13 48.71 -12.04
CA ILE A 34 15.26 49.33 -13.05
C ILE A 34 13.89 49.55 -12.43
N HIS A 35 13.29 50.70 -12.72
CA HIS A 35 11.85 50.93 -12.53
C HIS A 35 11.26 51.69 -13.71
N TRP A 36 10.39 51.04 -14.47
CA TRP A 36 9.61 51.64 -15.56
C TRP A 36 8.13 51.58 -15.23
N ASN A 37 7.51 52.75 -15.07
CA ASN A 37 6.08 52.91 -14.78
C ASN A 37 5.24 53.31 -15.99
N PHE A 38 5.85 53.48 -17.17
CA PHE A 38 5.14 53.71 -18.44
C PHE A 38 4.21 54.95 -18.52
N ASP A 39 4.30 55.88 -17.56
CA ASP A 39 3.44 57.06 -17.46
C ASP A 39 3.81 58.22 -18.41
N GLN A 40 4.91 58.11 -19.16
CA GLN A 40 5.46 59.23 -19.94
C GLN A 40 4.77 59.49 -21.29
N GLY A 41 3.87 58.61 -21.74
CA GLY A 41 2.89 58.78 -22.83
C GLY A 41 3.33 59.48 -24.11
N GLY A 42 3.44 58.72 -25.21
CA GLY A 42 3.61 59.28 -26.56
C GLY A 42 5.05 59.65 -26.94
N GLN A 43 6.05 59.11 -26.25
CA GLN A 43 7.47 59.24 -26.60
C GLN A 43 8.10 57.87 -26.85
N ASP A 44 9.09 57.79 -27.75
CA ASP A 44 9.82 56.56 -28.07
C ASP A 44 10.81 56.13 -26.96
N THR A 45 10.73 56.76 -25.78
CA THR A 45 11.64 56.57 -24.64
C THR A 45 10.85 56.42 -23.33
N VAL A 46 11.08 55.32 -22.62
CA VAL A 46 10.52 55.01 -21.30
C VAL A 46 11.56 55.33 -20.23
N LYS A 47 11.21 56.23 -19.31
CA LYS A 47 12.18 56.75 -18.32
C LYS A 47 12.39 55.76 -17.17
N ASP A 48 13.65 55.57 -16.81
CA ASP A 48 14.05 54.80 -15.63
C ASP A 48 13.97 55.65 -14.35
N LEU A 49 13.15 55.20 -13.40
CA LEU A 49 12.93 55.85 -12.11
C LEU A 49 13.81 55.30 -10.99
N SER A 50 14.64 54.28 -11.25
CA SER A 50 15.55 53.72 -10.24
C SER A 50 16.74 54.63 -9.89
N GLY A 51 16.99 55.68 -10.70
CA GLY A 51 18.15 56.56 -10.58
C GLY A 51 19.41 56.03 -11.29
N HIS A 52 19.30 54.94 -12.07
CA HIS A 52 20.42 54.35 -12.78
C HIS A 52 20.55 54.78 -14.25
N GLY A 53 19.60 55.56 -14.77
CA GLY A 53 19.62 56.12 -16.12
C GLY A 53 19.45 55.05 -17.21
N LEU A 54 18.78 53.94 -16.88
CA LEU A 54 18.52 52.82 -17.80
C LEU A 54 17.21 53.06 -18.58
N ASP A 55 17.13 54.21 -19.26
CA ASP A 55 15.99 54.57 -20.09
C ASP A 55 15.81 53.55 -21.23
N GLY A 56 14.60 53.00 -21.36
CA GLY A 56 14.24 52.05 -22.41
C GLY A 56 13.78 52.74 -23.69
N LYS A 57 14.01 52.13 -24.85
CA LYS A 57 13.43 52.57 -26.13
C LYS A 57 12.30 51.66 -26.54
N MET A 58 11.15 52.22 -26.93
CA MET A 58 9.95 51.47 -27.27
C MET A 58 9.09 52.23 -28.27
N ASP A 59 8.58 51.54 -29.29
CA ASP A 59 7.58 52.07 -30.24
C ASP A 59 6.26 51.31 -30.03
N ALA A 60 5.43 51.82 -29.13
CA ALA A 60 4.16 51.19 -28.75
C ALA A 60 3.03 52.22 -28.65
N ASP A 61 1.81 51.71 -28.81
CA ASP A 61 0.62 52.48 -28.46
C ASP A 61 0.50 52.54 -26.92
N TRP A 62 -0.13 53.59 -26.42
CA TRP A 62 -0.29 53.84 -24.99
C TRP A 62 -1.76 53.71 -24.61
N ALA A 63 -2.03 53.09 -23.46
CA ALA A 63 -3.38 52.94 -22.93
C ALA A 63 -3.46 53.42 -21.49
N LEU A 64 -4.67 53.79 -21.04
CA LEU A 64 -4.89 54.15 -19.64
C LEU A 64 -4.69 52.95 -18.73
N SER A 65 -3.90 53.14 -17.67
CA SER A 65 -3.78 52.22 -16.56
C SER A 65 -4.39 52.84 -15.29
N PRO A 66 -4.75 52.04 -14.28
CA PRO A 66 -5.27 52.58 -13.03
C PRO A 66 -4.29 53.47 -12.24
N MET A 67 -3.01 53.46 -12.58
CA MET A 67 -1.98 54.32 -11.97
C MET A 67 -1.39 55.36 -12.93
N GLY A 68 -1.92 55.48 -14.15
CA GLY A 68 -1.53 56.47 -15.14
C GLY A 68 -1.65 55.91 -16.56
N GLN A 69 -0.53 55.56 -17.19
CA GLN A 69 -0.50 54.93 -18.50
C GLN A 69 0.25 53.59 -18.47
N ALA A 70 -0.11 52.71 -19.40
CA ALA A 70 0.55 51.44 -19.64
C ALA A 70 0.93 51.32 -21.10
N ALA A 71 2.01 50.59 -21.38
CA ALA A 71 2.38 50.23 -22.73
C ALA A 71 1.43 49.16 -23.29
N MET A 72 0.85 49.40 -24.47
CA MET A 72 0.09 48.40 -25.21
C MET A 72 1.02 47.63 -26.15
N MET A 73 1.24 46.36 -25.82
CA MET A 73 1.96 45.44 -26.67
C MET A 73 0.97 44.68 -27.56
N ASP A 74 1.17 44.75 -28.87
CA ASP A 74 0.25 44.25 -29.90
C ASP A 74 0.59 42.82 -30.38
N GLY A 75 1.56 42.17 -29.72
CA GLY A 75 2.04 40.85 -30.10
C GLY A 75 2.99 40.85 -31.30
N THR A 76 3.37 42.01 -31.85
CA THR A 76 4.36 42.15 -32.93
C THR A 76 5.69 42.66 -32.38
N SER A 77 6.78 42.57 -33.16
CA SER A 77 8.10 43.05 -32.75
C SER A 77 8.21 44.58 -32.64
N LYS A 78 7.18 45.33 -33.06
CA LYS A 78 7.16 46.80 -33.01
C LYS A 78 7.15 47.30 -31.56
N SER A 79 6.28 46.72 -30.75
CA SER A 79 6.00 47.12 -29.38
C SER A 79 6.96 46.50 -28.34
N VAL A 80 8.26 46.44 -28.65
CA VAL A 80 9.27 45.88 -27.74
C VAL A 80 10.07 47.00 -27.09
N LEU A 81 10.10 47.02 -25.76
CA LEU A 81 11.02 47.91 -25.03
C LEU A 81 12.41 47.27 -25.01
N SER A 82 13.44 48.05 -25.30
CA SER A 82 14.83 47.59 -25.28
C SER A 82 15.77 48.56 -24.56
N VAL A 83 16.71 48.02 -23.80
CA VAL A 83 17.78 48.78 -23.14
C VAL A 83 19.07 47.96 -23.13
N ALA A 84 20.20 48.64 -23.32
CA ALA A 84 21.52 48.03 -23.14
C ALA A 84 21.94 48.15 -21.67
N ILE A 85 22.21 47.02 -21.01
CA ILE A 85 22.65 47.00 -19.62
C ILE A 85 24.19 47.02 -19.56
N PRO A 86 24.81 48.07 -18.97
CA PRO A 86 26.26 48.13 -18.78
C PRO A 86 26.76 46.95 -17.94
N GLU A 87 27.98 46.47 -18.22
CA GLU A 87 28.55 45.26 -17.62
C GLU A 87 28.44 45.22 -16.08
N GLY A 88 28.85 46.29 -15.38
CA GLY A 88 28.77 46.37 -13.91
C GLY A 88 27.35 46.40 -13.32
N LYS A 89 26.32 46.59 -14.17
CA LYS A 89 24.90 46.63 -13.79
C LYS A 89 24.12 45.37 -14.20
N ARG A 90 24.77 44.39 -14.84
CA ARG A 90 24.15 43.11 -15.24
C ARG A 90 23.87 42.23 -14.01
N PHE A 91 23.07 41.19 -14.21
CA PHE A 91 22.68 40.28 -13.11
C PHE A 91 23.86 39.45 -12.58
N GLY A 92 24.81 39.06 -13.43
CA GLY A 92 26.00 38.34 -12.99
C GLY A 92 25.67 36.95 -12.44
N LYS A 93 26.36 36.57 -11.36
CA LYS A 93 26.11 35.33 -10.58
C LYS A 93 25.22 35.57 -9.36
N GLU A 94 24.78 36.81 -9.16
CA GLU A 94 23.99 37.23 -8.01
C GLU A 94 22.52 36.83 -8.16
N SER A 95 21.79 36.80 -7.04
CA SER A 95 20.34 36.66 -7.01
C SER A 95 19.66 37.90 -7.60
N TRP A 96 18.46 37.74 -8.15
CA TRP A 96 17.69 38.84 -8.73
C TRP A 96 16.20 38.56 -8.75
N THR A 97 15.41 39.61 -8.90
CA THR A 97 13.95 39.56 -8.97
C THR A 97 13.44 40.44 -10.09
N PHE A 98 12.54 39.90 -10.93
CA PHE A 98 11.75 40.66 -11.90
C PHE A 98 10.30 40.76 -11.42
N MET A 99 9.68 41.94 -11.51
CA MET A 99 8.28 42.18 -11.19
C MET A 99 7.61 43.05 -12.25
N SER A 100 6.32 42.85 -12.50
CA SER A 100 5.52 43.72 -13.37
C SER A 100 4.02 43.59 -13.12
N MET A 101 3.27 44.66 -13.37
CA MET A 101 1.82 44.60 -13.59
C MET A 101 1.56 44.33 -15.07
N ILE A 102 0.78 43.29 -15.37
CA ILE A 102 0.43 42.93 -16.74
C ILE A 102 -1.07 42.66 -16.90
N LYS A 103 -1.61 42.95 -18.08
CA LYS A 103 -2.99 42.61 -18.48
C LYS A 103 -2.97 41.92 -19.85
N PRO A 104 -2.88 40.58 -19.91
CA PRO A 104 -2.77 39.87 -21.19
C PRO A 104 -4.02 40.10 -22.03
N ALA A 105 -3.91 40.54 -23.26
CA ALA A 105 -5.05 40.66 -24.17
C ALA A 105 -5.26 39.36 -24.97
N LYS A 106 -4.16 38.64 -25.27
CA LYS A 106 -4.21 37.37 -26.00
C LYS A 106 -3.05 36.45 -25.60
N LEU A 107 -3.37 35.34 -24.94
CA LEU A 107 -2.41 34.34 -24.48
C LEU A 107 -2.05 33.35 -25.58
N SER A 108 -3.05 32.86 -26.32
CA SER A 108 -2.83 31.84 -27.35
C SER A 108 -2.16 32.40 -28.61
N ILE A 109 -1.33 31.57 -29.23
CA ILE A 109 -0.72 31.81 -30.53
C ILE A 109 -0.69 30.51 -31.33
N ILE A 110 -0.92 30.60 -32.64
CA ILE A 110 -0.79 29.46 -33.56
C ILE A 110 0.70 29.25 -33.82
N SER A 111 1.33 28.45 -32.97
CA SER A 111 2.76 28.11 -33.02
C SER A 111 2.97 26.73 -32.39
N ALA A 112 4.00 26.01 -32.83
CA ALA A 112 4.42 24.76 -32.18
C ALA A 112 4.80 24.97 -30.71
N GLN A 113 5.27 26.17 -30.38
CA GLN A 113 5.45 26.64 -29.01
C GLN A 113 4.38 27.70 -28.73
N ASN A 114 3.24 27.27 -28.19
CA ASN A 114 2.10 28.14 -27.88
C ASN A 114 2.39 28.96 -26.61
N GLN A 115 3.22 30.00 -26.74
CA GLN A 115 3.63 30.89 -25.65
C GLN A 115 3.91 32.32 -26.14
N ARG A 116 4.01 33.25 -25.19
CA ARG A 116 4.21 34.68 -25.42
C ARG A 116 5.33 35.18 -24.51
N ARG A 117 6.34 35.85 -25.07
CA ARG A 117 7.51 36.30 -24.30
C ARG A 117 7.31 37.72 -23.76
N ILE A 118 7.37 37.86 -22.44
CA ILE A 118 7.22 39.15 -21.74
C ILE A 118 8.56 39.75 -21.32
N PHE A 119 9.61 38.94 -21.16
CA PHE A 119 10.94 39.42 -20.80
C PHE A 119 12.00 38.59 -21.50
N ALA A 120 13.06 39.25 -21.99
CA ALA A 120 14.25 38.59 -22.48
C ALA A 120 15.52 39.36 -22.09
N PHE A 121 16.61 38.65 -21.87
CA PHE A 121 17.93 39.26 -21.71
C PHE A 121 19.02 38.33 -22.25
N GLY A 122 19.92 38.89 -23.06
CA GLY A 122 21.05 38.17 -23.65
C GLY A 122 20.76 37.61 -25.05
N THR A 123 21.57 36.63 -25.47
CA THR A 123 21.52 36.00 -26.81
C THR A 123 21.57 34.47 -26.70
N TYR A 124 20.57 33.79 -27.27
CA TYR A 124 20.54 32.33 -27.34
C TYR A 124 21.51 31.80 -28.42
N PRO A 125 22.21 30.66 -28.21
CA PRO A 125 22.21 29.83 -27.00
C PRO A 125 23.33 30.16 -26.00
N ASP A 126 24.11 31.22 -26.25
CA ASP A 126 25.37 31.44 -25.53
C ASP A 126 25.18 32.01 -24.12
N ALA A 127 24.18 32.87 -23.91
CA ALA A 127 23.73 33.31 -22.60
C ALA A 127 22.35 33.98 -22.73
N TYR A 128 21.29 33.33 -22.23
CA TYR A 128 19.92 33.80 -22.48
C TYR A 128 19.00 33.58 -21.28
N LEU A 129 18.17 34.57 -20.98
CA LEU A 129 17.18 34.54 -19.90
C LEU A 129 15.85 35.00 -20.48
N VAL A 130 14.79 34.21 -20.28
CA VAL A 130 13.45 34.57 -20.75
C VAL A 130 12.37 34.29 -19.72
N ILE A 131 11.32 35.10 -19.78
CA ILE A 131 10.04 34.86 -19.10
C ILE A 131 8.96 34.79 -20.18
N ASP A 132 8.30 33.65 -20.23
CA ASP A 132 7.27 33.32 -21.19
C ASP A 132 5.93 33.07 -20.46
N ILE A 133 4.81 33.35 -21.13
CA ILE A 133 3.45 33.03 -20.70
C ILE A 133 2.88 32.05 -21.71
N LYS A 134 2.56 30.83 -21.26
CA LYS A 134 1.98 29.78 -22.11
C LYS A 134 0.57 30.17 -22.55
N GLY A 135 0.07 29.56 -23.63
CA GLY A 135 -1.31 29.76 -24.09
C GLY A 135 -2.38 29.35 -23.07
N THR A 136 -2.01 28.59 -22.03
CA THR A 136 -2.84 28.25 -20.87
C THR A 136 -2.86 29.34 -19.78
N GLY A 137 -2.10 30.42 -19.95
CA GLY A 137 -1.90 31.50 -18.97
C GLY A 137 -0.79 31.24 -17.95
N GLN A 138 -0.18 30.06 -17.95
CA GLN A 138 0.89 29.73 -16.99
C GLN A 138 2.20 30.42 -17.35
N MET A 139 2.85 31.02 -16.35
CA MET A 139 4.19 31.58 -16.50
C MET A 139 5.26 30.49 -16.53
N SER A 140 6.32 30.71 -17.30
CA SER A 140 7.53 29.89 -17.32
C SER A 140 8.77 30.72 -17.57
N CYS A 141 9.91 30.24 -17.11
CA CYS A 141 11.20 30.85 -17.43
C CYS A 141 12.20 29.81 -17.93
N TYR A 142 13.15 30.28 -18.73
CA TYR A 142 14.27 29.49 -19.21
C TYR A 142 15.53 30.34 -19.19
N PHE A 143 16.58 29.77 -18.63
CA PHE A 143 17.90 30.36 -18.52
C PHE A 143 18.92 29.41 -19.14
N CYS A 144 19.87 29.92 -19.89
CA CYS A 144 21.02 29.15 -20.31
C CYS A 144 22.30 29.99 -20.40
N TYR A 145 23.45 29.32 -20.31
CA TYR A 145 24.74 29.87 -20.71
C TYR A 145 25.64 28.76 -21.26
N ARG A 146 26.61 29.13 -22.09
CA ARG A 146 27.67 28.23 -22.55
C ARG A 146 28.86 28.32 -21.60
N ASN A 147 29.26 27.20 -21.01
CA ASN A 147 30.42 27.15 -20.13
C ASN A 147 31.76 27.16 -20.90
N LEU A 148 32.89 27.24 -20.20
CA LEU A 148 34.24 27.24 -20.79
C LEU A 148 34.55 25.98 -21.62
N ALA A 149 33.84 24.88 -21.38
CA ALA A 149 33.97 23.63 -22.14
C ALA A 149 33.03 23.57 -23.36
N GLY A 150 32.30 24.65 -23.66
CA GLY A 150 31.36 24.72 -24.79
C GLY A 150 30.00 24.05 -24.55
N LYS A 151 29.76 23.47 -23.37
CA LYS A 151 28.48 22.84 -22.98
C LYS A 151 27.46 23.91 -22.62
N ILE A 152 26.23 23.76 -23.12
CA ILE A 152 25.09 24.60 -22.69
C ILE A 152 24.59 24.07 -21.36
N ILE A 153 24.61 24.93 -20.34
CA ILE A 153 24.01 24.68 -19.05
C ILE A 153 22.69 25.45 -19.00
N SER A 154 21.61 24.80 -18.59
CA SER A 154 20.28 25.43 -18.54
C SER A 154 19.55 25.19 -17.23
N ALA A 155 18.71 26.15 -16.86
CA ALA A 155 17.78 26.06 -15.74
C ALA A 155 16.44 26.70 -16.15
N GLY A 156 15.38 26.43 -15.41
CA GLY A 156 14.08 27.01 -15.69
C GLY A 156 13.04 26.50 -14.71
N GLY A 157 11.86 27.12 -14.77
CA GLY A 157 10.75 26.80 -13.89
C GLY A 157 9.42 27.26 -14.47
N SER A 158 8.32 26.85 -13.85
CA SER A 158 6.98 27.29 -14.27
C SER A 158 6.00 27.38 -13.12
N SER A 159 5.13 28.39 -13.17
CA SER A 159 4.02 28.50 -12.25
C SER A 159 2.85 27.62 -12.70
N SER A 160 2.19 26.97 -11.74
CA SER A 160 0.93 26.28 -11.98
C SER A 160 -0.27 27.23 -12.07
N LEU A 161 -0.11 28.49 -11.66
CA LEU A 161 -1.17 29.50 -11.63
C LEU A 161 -1.37 30.12 -13.03
N PRO A 162 -2.59 30.10 -13.58
CA PRO A 162 -2.88 30.73 -14.85
C PRO A 162 -3.18 32.22 -14.69
N LEU A 163 -2.66 33.02 -15.62
CA LEU A 163 -3.14 34.37 -15.89
C LEU A 163 -4.42 34.33 -16.72
N THR A 164 -5.29 35.31 -16.54
CA THR A 164 -6.55 35.43 -17.29
C THR A 164 -6.48 36.58 -18.28
N GLU A 165 -6.95 36.36 -19.50
CA GLU A 165 -7.04 37.42 -20.51
C GLU A 165 -7.92 38.56 -20.00
N ASN A 166 -7.49 39.79 -20.27
CA ASN A 166 -8.15 41.04 -19.93
C ASN A 166 -8.30 41.30 -18.41
N VAL A 167 -7.53 40.62 -17.58
CA VAL A 167 -7.46 40.83 -16.12
C VAL A 167 -6.06 41.31 -15.74
N TRP A 168 -5.97 42.38 -14.93
CA TRP A 168 -4.68 42.83 -14.38
C TRP A 168 -4.14 41.81 -13.39
N ALA A 169 -2.85 41.52 -13.46
CA ALA A 169 -2.16 40.64 -12.53
C ALA A 169 -0.77 41.21 -12.22
N HIS A 170 -0.35 41.04 -10.97
CA HIS A 170 1.05 41.23 -10.57
C HIS A 170 1.79 39.92 -10.81
N ILE A 171 2.92 39.98 -11.50
CA ILE A 171 3.80 38.84 -11.70
C ILE A 171 5.16 39.11 -11.09
N ALA A 172 5.76 38.08 -10.47
CA ALA A 172 7.15 38.15 -10.03
C ALA A 172 7.90 36.85 -10.36
N LEU A 173 9.18 36.99 -10.69
CA LEU A 173 10.14 35.89 -10.80
C LEU A 173 11.30 36.21 -9.86
N VAL A 174 11.47 35.39 -8.82
CA VAL A 174 12.59 35.46 -7.88
C VAL A 174 13.58 34.36 -8.23
N CYS A 175 14.83 34.74 -8.46
CA CYS A 175 15.95 33.85 -8.70
C CYS A 175 16.89 33.94 -7.50
N ASP A 176 16.81 32.95 -6.60
CA ASP A 176 17.66 32.85 -5.41
C ASP A 176 18.82 31.89 -5.70
N ARG A 177 19.97 32.46 -6.08
CA ARG A 177 21.19 31.72 -6.41
C ARG A 177 21.87 31.13 -5.19
N GLU A 178 21.64 31.68 -4.00
CA GLU A 178 22.19 31.14 -2.75
C GLU A 178 21.48 29.85 -2.34
N LYS A 179 20.16 29.80 -2.54
CA LYS A 179 19.34 28.60 -2.26
C LYS A 179 19.14 27.67 -3.46
N ASN A 180 19.69 28.02 -4.62
CA ASN A 180 19.45 27.31 -5.89
C ASN A 180 17.95 27.16 -6.19
N LEU A 181 17.19 28.24 -6.09
CA LEU A 181 15.74 28.23 -6.20
C LEU A 181 15.21 29.27 -7.20
N ILE A 182 14.20 28.88 -7.95
CA ILE A 182 13.45 29.74 -8.87
C ILE A 182 11.99 29.76 -8.40
N GLU A 183 11.46 30.94 -8.09
CA GLU A 183 10.09 31.09 -7.61
C GLU A 183 9.30 32.04 -8.51
N MET A 184 8.10 31.61 -8.90
CA MET A 184 7.19 32.39 -9.72
C MET A 184 5.94 32.76 -8.95
N TYR A 185 5.69 34.04 -8.79
CA TYR A 185 4.55 34.59 -8.06
C TYR A 185 3.52 35.15 -9.05
N VAL A 186 2.25 34.87 -8.78
CA VAL A 186 1.11 35.55 -9.41
C VAL A 186 0.27 36.14 -8.28
N ASN A 187 0.03 37.45 -8.32
CA ASN A 187 -0.73 38.19 -7.31
C ASN A 187 -0.18 37.95 -5.88
N GLY A 188 1.15 37.99 -5.74
CA GLY A 188 1.84 37.84 -4.46
C GLY A 188 1.87 36.42 -3.91
N TYR A 189 1.38 35.40 -4.64
CA TYR A 189 1.40 34.01 -4.21
C TYR A 189 2.27 33.15 -5.11
N CYS A 190 3.17 32.35 -4.51
CA CYS A 190 3.98 31.35 -5.20
C CYS A 190 3.47 29.94 -4.84
N PRO A 191 3.08 29.10 -5.83
CA PRO A 191 2.59 27.75 -5.58
C PRO A 191 3.71 26.73 -5.28
N GLY A 192 4.97 27.14 -5.33
CA GLY A 192 6.16 26.31 -5.13
C GLY A 192 7.32 26.76 -6.02
N GLY A 193 8.56 26.56 -5.55
CA GLY A 193 9.78 26.90 -6.27
C GLY A 193 10.42 25.70 -7.00
N ASP A 194 11.00 25.95 -8.16
CA ASP A 194 11.77 24.97 -8.93
C ASP A 194 13.25 25.02 -8.52
N LYS A 195 13.86 23.84 -8.31
CA LYS A 195 15.28 23.74 -7.98
C LYS A 195 16.15 24.06 -9.20
N MET A 196 17.11 24.96 -9.01
CA MET A 196 18.19 25.21 -9.94
C MET A 196 19.29 24.16 -9.77
N SER A 197 19.86 23.66 -10.87
CA SER A 197 21.02 22.75 -10.81
C SER A 197 22.22 23.46 -10.18
N SER A 198 22.97 22.76 -9.34
CA SER A 198 24.24 23.28 -8.80
C SER A 198 25.31 23.49 -9.89
N GLU A 199 25.15 22.88 -11.08
CA GLU A 199 26.02 23.17 -12.25
C GLU A 199 25.76 24.56 -12.85
N PHE A 200 24.67 25.23 -12.45
CA PHE A 200 24.31 26.56 -12.93
C PHE A 200 25.09 27.66 -12.17
N GLU A 201 26.40 27.74 -12.41
CA GLU A 201 27.33 28.73 -11.79
C GLU A 201 27.67 29.92 -12.70
N GLY A 202 27.08 29.96 -13.90
CA GLY A 202 27.40 30.95 -14.94
C GLY A 202 26.80 32.34 -14.70
N ASP A 203 27.41 33.31 -15.39
CA ASP A 203 26.85 34.65 -15.61
C ASP A 203 25.81 34.58 -16.74
N PHE A 204 24.67 35.25 -16.56
CA PHE A 204 23.55 35.25 -17.51
C PHE A 204 23.82 35.98 -18.82
N VAL A 205 25.01 36.60 -19.03
CA VAL A 205 25.19 37.54 -20.15
C VAL A 205 26.57 37.51 -20.81
N LEU A 206 26.60 37.05 -22.07
CA LEU A 206 27.64 37.32 -23.07
C LEU A 206 26.99 38.01 -24.30
N GLY A 207 26.52 39.25 -24.10
CA GLY A 207 25.98 40.10 -25.17
C GLY A 207 24.46 39.98 -25.41
N GLY A 208 23.85 41.10 -25.77
CA GLY A 208 22.39 41.25 -26.01
C GLY A 208 21.79 42.43 -25.24
N GLN A 209 20.58 42.84 -25.65
CA GLN A 209 19.78 43.85 -24.92
C GLN A 209 18.84 43.17 -23.93
N LEU A 210 18.47 43.90 -22.89
CA LEU A 210 17.34 43.54 -22.03
C LEU A 210 16.08 44.09 -22.68
N THR A 211 15.06 43.24 -22.81
CA THR A 211 13.78 43.62 -23.41
C THR A 211 12.60 43.27 -22.52
N VAL A 212 11.61 44.17 -22.52
CA VAL A 212 10.23 43.85 -22.12
C VAL A 212 9.46 43.61 -23.42
N GLY A 213 9.01 42.38 -23.60
CA GLY A 213 8.67 41.82 -24.89
C GLY A 213 9.82 41.15 -25.61
N SER A 214 9.58 40.77 -26.87
CA SER A 214 10.52 40.07 -27.73
C SER A 214 10.14 40.19 -29.20
N ALA A 215 11.12 40.22 -30.10
CA ALA A 215 10.85 40.13 -31.54
C ALA A 215 10.26 38.77 -31.96
N TRP A 216 10.45 37.74 -31.14
CA TRP A 216 9.89 36.40 -31.33
C TRP A 216 8.74 36.16 -30.36
N GLN A 217 7.55 35.83 -30.90
CA GLN A 217 6.31 35.57 -30.15
C GLN A 217 6.02 36.61 -29.06
N ASN A 218 6.03 37.90 -29.43
CA ASN A 218 5.90 39.00 -28.47
C ASN A 218 4.64 38.87 -27.61
N TYR A 219 4.74 39.37 -26.37
CA TYR A 219 3.60 39.55 -25.49
C TYR A 219 2.52 40.43 -26.14
N TRP A 220 1.27 40.09 -25.89
CA TRP A 220 0.11 40.84 -26.37
C TRP A 220 -0.77 41.20 -25.17
N GLY A 221 -0.76 42.47 -24.79
CA GLY A 221 -1.49 43.01 -23.66
C GLY A 221 -0.89 44.31 -23.12
N LEU A 222 -1.42 44.78 -22.00
CA LEU A 222 -0.85 45.92 -21.29
C LEU A 222 0.29 45.48 -20.37
N VAL A 223 1.29 46.34 -20.24
CA VAL A 223 2.41 46.21 -19.29
C VAL A 223 2.59 47.53 -18.56
N ASP A 224 2.76 47.43 -17.25
CA ASP A 224 2.94 48.55 -16.33
C ASP A 224 3.85 48.13 -15.15
N GLU A 225 4.36 49.10 -14.39
CA GLU A 225 5.13 48.91 -13.14
C GLU A 225 6.23 47.82 -13.22
N VAL A 226 7.06 47.85 -14.26
CA VAL A 226 8.19 46.91 -14.41
C VAL A 226 9.31 47.30 -13.44
N LYS A 227 9.72 46.35 -12.60
CA LYS A 227 10.84 46.51 -11.66
C LYS A 227 11.81 45.35 -11.77
N ILE A 228 13.10 45.66 -11.66
CA ILE A 228 14.16 44.66 -11.55
C ILE A 228 15.02 44.99 -10.34
N VAL A 229 15.21 44.02 -9.47
CA VAL A 229 15.97 44.14 -8.22
C VAL A 229 17.12 43.14 -8.25
N ARG A 230 18.35 43.56 -7.94
CA ARG A 230 19.57 42.72 -7.90
C ARG A 230 19.74 42.01 -6.55
N ARG A 231 18.67 41.38 -6.08
CA ARG A 231 18.67 40.38 -5.01
C ARG A 231 17.40 39.53 -5.09
N ALA A 232 17.38 38.41 -4.39
CA ALA A 232 16.15 37.67 -4.15
C ALA A 232 15.29 38.48 -3.15
N LEU A 233 14.04 38.77 -3.52
CA LEU A 233 13.05 39.28 -2.57
C LEU A 233 12.48 38.13 -1.74
N THR A 234 12.15 38.39 -0.48
CA THR A 234 11.43 37.40 0.34
C THR A 234 9.96 37.30 -0.09
N PRO A 235 9.25 36.19 0.22
CA PRO A 235 7.83 36.07 -0.04
C PRO A 235 7.01 37.26 0.50
N GLU A 236 7.36 37.75 1.70
CA GLU A 236 6.70 38.89 2.35
C GLU A 236 6.93 40.20 1.59
N GLU A 237 8.12 40.41 1.02
CA GLU A 237 8.42 41.60 0.21
C GLU A 237 7.65 41.60 -1.11
N VAL A 238 7.56 40.43 -1.78
CA VAL A 238 6.77 40.27 -3.01
C VAL A 238 5.27 40.45 -2.73
N GLU A 239 4.77 39.91 -1.61
CA GLU A 239 3.38 40.09 -1.19
C GLU A 239 3.09 41.55 -0.83
N ALA A 240 3.99 42.23 -0.11
CA ALA A 240 3.82 43.64 0.23
C ALA A 240 3.74 44.53 -1.02
N GLU A 241 4.56 44.25 -2.04
CA GLU A 241 4.49 44.97 -3.31
C GLU A 241 3.19 44.70 -4.06
N PHE A 242 2.71 43.46 -4.06
CA PHE A 242 1.41 43.13 -4.62
C PHE A 242 0.27 43.86 -3.89
N GLU A 243 0.23 43.81 -2.55
CA GLU A 243 -0.83 44.45 -1.76
C GLU A 243 -0.86 45.97 -1.95
N ARG A 244 0.30 46.60 -2.15
CA ARG A 244 0.40 48.03 -2.54
C ARG A 244 -0.30 48.30 -3.88
N LEU A 245 -0.18 47.41 -4.86
CA LEU A 245 -0.69 47.56 -6.22
C LEU A 245 -2.13 47.04 -6.40
N LYS A 246 -2.58 46.13 -5.52
CA LYS A 246 -3.87 45.41 -5.61
C LYS A 246 -5.08 46.33 -5.73
N ALA A 247 -5.21 47.29 -4.80
CA ALA A 247 -6.36 48.19 -4.76
C ALA A 247 -6.39 49.19 -5.95
N PRO A 248 -5.28 49.88 -6.29
CA PRO A 248 -5.23 50.73 -7.48
C PRO A 248 -5.59 49.98 -8.77
N PHE A 249 -4.97 48.84 -9.02
CA PHE A 249 -5.20 48.06 -10.25
C PHE A 249 -6.50 47.24 -10.25
N LYS A 250 -7.27 47.30 -9.16
CA LYS A 250 -8.50 46.53 -8.94
C LYS A 250 -8.30 45.03 -9.20
N VAL A 251 -7.14 44.51 -8.78
CA VAL A 251 -6.82 43.10 -8.95
C VAL A 251 -7.73 42.29 -8.03
N VAL A 252 -8.56 41.45 -8.62
CA VAL A 252 -9.37 40.47 -7.88
C VAL A 252 -8.51 39.25 -7.66
N GLU A 253 -8.11 39.01 -6.42
CA GLU A 253 -7.44 37.78 -6.02
C GLU A 253 -8.41 36.61 -6.18
N SER A 254 -7.96 35.51 -6.78
CA SER A 254 -8.83 34.35 -6.93
C SER A 254 -9.07 33.70 -5.57
N ASP A 255 -10.29 33.17 -5.36
CA ASP A 255 -10.64 32.44 -4.13
C ASP A 255 -9.65 31.33 -3.82
N HIS A 256 -9.10 30.69 -4.86
CA HIS A 256 -8.06 29.66 -4.74
C HIS A 256 -6.78 30.19 -4.07
N ILE A 257 -6.29 31.37 -4.48
CA ILE A 257 -5.10 31.98 -3.88
C ILE A 257 -5.39 32.41 -2.45
N ALA A 258 -6.55 33.02 -2.19
CA ALA A 258 -6.96 33.43 -0.84
C ALA A 258 -7.02 32.24 0.13
N VAL A 259 -7.60 31.11 -0.29
CA VAL A 259 -7.64 29.86 0.48
C VAL A 259 -6.23 29.30 0.71
N ALA A 260 -5.37 29.31 -0.31
CA ALA A 260 -4.01 28.81 -0.19
C ALA A 260 -3.15 29.64 0.78
N LYS A 261 -3.20 30.97 0.67
CA LYS A 261 -2.57 31.89 1.63
C LYS A 261 -3.09 31.67 3.05
N ASN A 262 -4.40 31.49 3.20
CA ASN A 262 -4.97 31.21 4.50
C ASN A 262 -4.44 29.90 5.09
N ARG A 263 -4.35 28.85 4.27
CA ARG A 263 -3.79 27.56 4.65
C ARG A 263 -2.32 27.67 5.06
N LEU A 264 -1.51 28.49 4.38
CA LEU A 264 -0.12 28.77 4.77
C LEU A 264 -0.03 29.47 6.14
N ARG A 265 -0.83 30.52 6.37
CA ARG A 265 -0.87 31.19 7.68
C ARG A 265 -1.29 30.25 8.81
N GLN A 266 -2.24 29.35 8.53
CA GLN A 266 -2.64 28.32 9.48
C GLN A 266 -1.52 27.30 9.73
N ALA A 267 -0.77 26.91 8.69
CA ALA A 267 0.40 26.03 8.79
C ALA A 267 1.50 26.63 9.68
N ASP A 268 1.75 27.94 9.56
CA ASP A 268 2.73 28.68 10.37
C ASP A 268 2.48 28.58 11.88
N VAL A 269 1.22 28.52 12.31
CA VAL A 269 0.89 28.33 13.72
C VAL A 269 1.41 26.99 14.24
N PHE A 270 1.39 25.93 13.43
CA PHE A 270 1.96 24.64 13.82
C PHE A 270 3.48 24.69 13.92
N VAL A 271 4.15 25.43 13.02
CA VAL A 271 5.61 25.66 13.09
C VAL A 271 5.98 26.40 14.36
N GLN A 272 5.27 27.47 14.70
CA GLN A 272 5.49 28.24 15.94
C GLN A 272 5.23 27.37 17.18
N ALA A 273 4.14 26.61 17.19
CA ALA A 273 3.82 25.71 18.29
C ALA A 273 4.87 24.60 18.46
N ASN A 274 5.40 24.03 17.37
CA ASN A 274 6.50 23.06 17.43
C ASN A 274 7.78 23.71 18.01
N ALA A 275 8.09 24.96 17.66
CA ALA A 275 9.22 25.68 18.21
C ALA A 275 9.08 25.94 19.72
N GLU A 276 7.88 26.30 20.20
CA GLU A 276 7.60 26.46 21.64
C GLU A 276 7.58 25.11 22.37
N TRP A 277 7.12 24.05 21.73
CA TRP A 277 7.18 22.68 22.25
C TRP A 277 8.64 22.25 22.50
N ALA A 278 9.52 22.47 21.53
CA ALA A 278 10.94 22.16 21.64
C ALA A 278 11.63 22.90 22.82
N LYS A 279 11.13 24.10 23.16
CA LYS A 279 11.57 24.89 24.33
C LYS A 279 10.93 24.44 25.65
N GLY A 280 10.05 23.43 25.65
CA GLY A 280 9.29 22.98 26.81
C GLY A 280 8.19 23.95 27.27
N LYS A 281 7.81 24.94 26.46
CA LYS A 281 6.83 25.99 26.80
C LYS A 281 5.41 25.55 26.44
N PHE A 282 4.91 24.52 27.12
CA PHE A 282 3.62 23.90 26.80
C PHE A 282 2.41 24.81 26.97
N ASP A 283 2.46 25.81 27.86
CA ASP A 283 1.40 26.82 27.97
C ASP A 283 1.29 27.69 26.69
N ALA A 284 2.43 28.12 26.14
CA ALA A 284 2.47 28.89 24.89
C ALA A 284 1.94 28.07 23.71
N VAL A 285 2.29 26.78 23.65
CA VAL A 285 1.73 25.83 22.66
C VAL A 285 0.20 25.80 22.73
N ARG A 286 -0.36 25.67 23.94
CA ARG A 286 -1.82 25.64 24.12
C ARG A 286 -2.47 26.94 23.67
N SER A 287 -1.92 28.09 24.05
CA SER A 287 -2.46 29.39 23.64
C SER A 287 -2.46 29.60 22.12
N LEU A 288 -1.40 29.17 21.42
CA LEU A 288 -1.34 29.21 19.95
C LEU A 288 -2.45 28.36 19.32
N TYR A 289 -2.62 27.13 19.81
CA TYR A 289 -3.64 26.21 19.28
C TYR A 289 -5.07 26.59 19.65
N GLU A 290 -5.31 27.12 20.85
CA GLU A 290 -6.62 27.66 21.23
C GLU A 290 -7.02 28.84 20.34
N THR A 291 -6.06 29.72 20.03
CA THR A 291 -6.27 30.84 19.10
C THR A 291 -6.61 30.32 17.70
N LEU A 292 -5.85 29.36 17.17
CA LEU A 292 -6.14 28.74 15.88
C LEU A 292 -7.53 28.11 15.84
N MET A 293 -7.90 27.33 16.85
CA MET A 293 -9.20 26.64 16.89
C MET A 293 -10.39 27.59 16.99
N SER A 294 -10.19 28.79 17.58
CA SER A 294 -11.23 29.82 17.69
C SER A 294 -11.61 30.46 16.35
N SER A 295 -10.75 30.33 15.33
CA SER A 295 -11.01 30.88 14.00
C SER A 295 -12.04 30.04 13.23
N SER A 296 -12.99 30.70 12.56
CA SER A 296 -14.09 30.03 11.82
C SER A 296 -13.66 29.41 10.50
N ASP A 297 -12.53 29.83 9.95
CA ASP A 297 -11.99 29.48 8.63
C ASP A 297 -10.93 28.35 8.67
N VAL A 298 -10.69 27.75 9.84
CA VAL A 298 -9.73 26.64 10.01
C VAL A 298 -10.41 25.30 9.75
N PRO A 299 -9.86 24.44 8.86
CA PRO A 299 -10.40 23.11 8.61
C PRO A 299 -10.50 22.25 9.86
N SER A 300 -11.53 21.38 9.95
CA SER A 300 -11.75 20.56 11.14
C SER A 300 -10.59 19.61 11.47
N HIS A 301 -9.89 19.10 10.46
CA HIS A 301 -8.70 18.26 10.67
C HIS A 301 -7.54 19.05 11.31
N PHE A 302 -7.33 20.32 10.96
CA PHE A 302 -6.35 21.20 11.62
C PHE A 302 -6.73 21.44 13.08
N LYS A 303 -8.02 21.75 13.34
CA LYS A 303 -8.52 21.93 14.71
C LYS A 303 -8.33 20.67 15.55
N SER A 304 -8.71 19.52 15.01
CA SER A 304 -8.59 18.25 15.72
C SER A 304 -7.15 17.88 16.03
N TYR A 305 -6.20 18.15 15.14
CA TYR A 305 -4.77 17.95 15.41
C TYR A 305 -4.24 18.89 16.49
N ALA A 306 -4.58 20.19 16.40
CA ALA A 306 -4.24 21.17 17.43
C ALA A 306 -4.77 20.73 18.81
N HIS A 307 -6.02 20.23 18.85
CA HIS A 307 -6.65 19.72 20.07
C HIS A 307 -5.94 18.46 20.62
N LEU A 308 -5.51 17.53 19.75
CA LEU A 308 -4.68 16.39 20.14
C LEU A 308 -3.34 16.83 20.73
N ARG A 309 -2.67 17.83 20.12
CA ARG A 309 -1.43 18.40 20.66
C ARG A 309 -1.64 19.07 22.01
N ILE A 310 -2.77 19.73 22.24
CA ILE A 310 -3.13 20.27 23.57
C ILE A 310 -3.21 19.15 24.60
N ALA A 311 -3.92 18.05 24.30
CA ALA A 311 -4.02 16.90 25.21
C ALA A 311 -2.64 16.29 25.52
N GLN A 312 -1.80 16.13 24.49
CA GLN A 312 -0.42 15.64 24.65
C GLN A 312 0.45 16.61 25.47
N SER A 313 0.27 17.92 25.32
CA SER A 313 0.99 18.93 26.11
C SER A 313 0.69 18.82 27.61
N HIS A 314 -0.56 18.49 27.98
CA HIS A 314 -0.93 18.22 29.36
C HIS A 314 -0.27 16.94 29.88
N LEU A 315 -0.19 15.88 29.07
CA LEU A 315 0.53 14.66 29.43
C LEU A 315 2.02 14.93 29.67
N ARG A 316 2.65 15.77 28.84
CA ARG A 316 4.06 16.16 29.02
C ARG A 316 4.33 16.91 30.33
N GLN A 317 3.34 17.61 30.86
CA GLN A 317 3.40 18.24 32.18
C GLN A 317 2.90 17.32 33.31
N GLY A 318 2.64 16.04 33.05
CA GLY A 318 2.12 15.09 34.04
C GLY A 318 0.64 15.30 34.41
N ASN A 319 -0.08 16.21 33.75
CA ASN A 319 -1.48 16.52 34.04
C ASN A 319 -2.44 15.56 33.32
N ARG A 320 -2.49 14.31 33.78
CA ARG A 320 -3.33 13.25 33.22
C ARG A 320 -4.82 13.57 33.25
N ARG A 321 -5.30 14.29 34.29
CA ARG A 321 -6.71 14.67 34.43
C ARG A 321 -7.14 15.61 33.30
N MET A 322 -6.36 16.67 33.05
CA MET A 322 -6.66 17.61 31.97
C MET A 322 -6.53 16.94 30.61
N ALA A 323 -5.45 16.17 30.38
CA ALA A 323 -5.29 15.42 29.13
C ALA A 323 -6.50 14.53 28.82
N ARG A 324 -6.98 13.77 29.82
CA ARG A 324 -8.17 12.91 29.67
C ARG A 324 -9.43 13.72 29.35
N ALA A 325 -9.64 14.86 30.03
CA ALA A 325 -10.78 15.73 29.75
C ALA A 325 -10.72 16.27 28.30
N THR A 326 -9.55 16.72 27.86
CA THR A 326 -9.32 17.18 26.48
C THR A 326 -9.62 16.07 25.47
N TYR A 327 -9.14 14.83 25.69
CA TYR A 327 -9.46 13.71 24.82
C TYR A 327 -10.97 13.41 24.75
N LEU A 328 -11.69 13.52 25.86
CA LEU A 328 -13.16 13.34 25.85
C LEU A 328 -13.86 14.42 25.03
N ASN A 329 -13.37 15.66 25.05
CA ASN A 329 -13.90 16.73 24.20
C ASN A 329 -13.68 16.41 22.71
N ILE A 330 -12.48 15.95 22.34
CA ILE A 330 -12.16 15.53 20.97
C ILE A 330 -13.09 14.38 20.53
N ALA A 331 -13.32 13.40 21.40
CA ALA A 331 -14.17 12.25 21.11
C ALA A 331 -15.63 12.63 20.83
N GLN A 332 -16.13 13.72 21.42
CA GLN A 332 -17.52 14.18 21.33
C GLN A 332 -17.78 15.16 20.17
N ASP A 333 -16.74 15.77 19.61
CA ASP A 333 -16.89 16.74 18.52
C ASP A 333 -17.10 16.04 17.17
N GLU A 334 -18.36 15.89 16.74
CA GLU A 334 -18.71 15.18 15.50
C GLU A 334 -18.16 15.85 14.22
N THR A 335 -17.67 17.08 14.30
CA THR A 335 -17.03 17.77 13.17
C THR A 335 -15.60 17.29 12.91
N TYR A 336 -14.97 16.66 13.91
CA TYR A 336 -13.60 16.16 13.79
C TYR A 336 -13.53 14.83 13.02
N PRO A 337 -12.40 14.57 12.32
CA PRO A 337 -12.17 13.29 11.66
C PRO A 337 -12.36 12.10 12.60
N ALA A 338 -13.10 11.08 12.15
CA ALA A 338 -13.41 9.90 12.95
C ALA A 338 -12.16 9.23 13.56
N VAL A 339 -11.06 9.14 12.79
CA VAL A 339 -9.78 8.57 13.26
C VAL A 339 -9.23 9.29 14.51
N HIS A 340 -9.34 10.61 14.58
CA HIS A 340 -8.89 11.40 15.72
C HIS A 340 -9.83 11.25 16.92
N ARG A 341 -11.14 11.18 16.68
CA ARG A 341 -12.12 10.91 17.76
C ARG A 341 -11.89 9.54 18.37
N GLU A 342 -11.69 8.52 17.55
CA GLU A 342 -11.40 7.16 18.01
C GLU A 342 -10.05 7.06 18.74
N GLU A 343 -9.01 7.74 18.26
CA GLU A 343 -7.73 7.86 18.98
C GLU A 343 -7.93 8.50 20.36
N ALA A 344 -8.76 9.53 20.43
CA ALA A 344 -9.06 10.22 21.67
C ALA A 344 -9.86 9.36 22.66
N VAL A 345 -10.87 8.60 22.19
CA VAL A 345 -11.58 7.60 23.02
C VAL A 345 -10.58 6.62 23.62
N ARG A 346 -9.74 5.99 22.79
CA ARG A 346 -8.73 5.04 23.25
C ARG A 346 -7.76 5.67 24.25
N SER A 347 -7.29 6.89 23.97
CA SER A 347 -6.36 7.59 24.86
C SER A 347 -7.01 7.97 26.20
N ALA A 348 -8.29 8.34 26.21
CA ALA A 348 -9.02 8.62 27.44
C ALA A 348 -9.26 7.36 28.29
N ASP A 349 -9.47 6.20 27.64
CA ASP A 349 -9.64 4.90 28.30
C ASP A 349 -8.30 4.36 28.85
N GLU A 350 -7.20 4.51 28.11
CA GLU A 350 -5.84 4.24 28.58
C GLU A 350 -5.57 5.04 29.87
N LEU A 351 -5.87 6.34 29.89
CA LEU A 351 -5.68 7.19 31.07
C LEU A 351 -6.61 6.86 32.24
N LYS A 352 -7.73 6.16 32.01
CA LYS A 352 -8.63 5.67 33.07
C LYS A 352 -8.09 4.40 33.73
N THR A 353 -7.43 3.54 32.95
CA THR A 353 -7.02 2.18 33.35
C THR A 353 -5.61 2.12 33.92
N LEU A 354 -4.78 3.13 33.67
CA LEU A 354 -3.45 3.28 34.28
C LEU A 354 -3.59 3.58 35.79
N SER A 355 -3.36 2.56 36.63
CA SER A 355 -3.03 2.78 38.05
C SER A 355 -1.68 3.52 38.17
N SER A 356 -1.39 4.12 39.33
CA SER A 356 -0.17 4.91 39.54
C SER A 356 1.16 4.15 39.33
N ASP A 357 1.13 2.81 39.19
CA ASP A 357 2.33 1.94 39.19
C ASP A 357 2.59 1.13 37.90
N SER A 358 1.80 1.22 36.83
CA SER A 358 2.05 0.41 35.61
C SER A 358 2.32 1.26 34.37
N SER A 359 3.56 1.21 33.86
CA SER A 359 3.96 1.76 32.55
C SER A 359 3.49 0.91 31.35
N HIS A 360 2.94 -0.27 31.59
CA HIS A 360 2.52 -1.21 30.56
C HIS A 360 1.02 -1.13 30.29
N ARG A 361 0.64 -1.07 29.00
CA ARG A 361 -0.76 -1.19 28.56
C ARG A 361 -1.30 -2.57 28.94
N ASN A 362 -2.56 -2.65 29.36
CA ASN A 362 -3.19 -3.92 29.73
C ASN A 362 -3.37 -4.82 28.51
N ALA A 363 -2.46 -5.79 28.31
CA ALA A 363 -2.49 -6.74 27.21
C ALA A 363 -3.81 -7.57 27.12
N GLY A 364 -4.59 -7.63 28.21
CA GLY A 364 -5.88 -8.31 28.22
C GLY A 364 -7.01 -7.60 27.48
N SER A 365 -6.83 -6.34 27.06
CA SER A 365 -7.88 -5.58 26.36
C SER A 365 -7.96 -5.86 24.85
N THR A 366 -6.91 -6.42 24.26
CA THR A 366 -6.78 -6.67 22.81
C THR A 366 -6.93 -8.14 22.41
N ARG A 367 -6.91 -9.06 23.39
CA ARG A 367 -6.87 -10.51 23.19
C ARG A 367 -8.22 -11.17 23.51
N THR A 368 -8.64 -12.11 22.67
CA THR A 368 -9.88 -12.87 22.86
C THR A 368 -9.72 -13.89 23.98
N LYS A 369 -10.61 -13.85 24.97
CA LYS A 369 -10.65 -14.84 26.05
C LYS A 369 -11.39 -16.09 25.61
N VAL A 370 -10.66 -17.20 25.45
CA VAL A 370 -11.26 -18.51 25.22
C VAL A 370 -11.93 -18.98 26.52
N GLN A 371 -13.24 -19.20 26.49
CA GLN A 371 -13.99 -19.68 27.65
C GLN A 371 -13.48 -21.07 28.08
N ALA A 372 -13.07 -21.23 29.33
CA ALA A 372 -12.73 -22.54 29.89
C ALA A 372 -14.00 -23.35 30.21
N LEU A 373 -13.96 -24.65 29.94
CA LEU A 373 -15.01 -25.61 30.29
C LEU A 373 -14.45 -26.59 31.32
N PRO A 374 -14.53 -26.28 32.63
CA PRO A 374 -13.85 -27.07 33.66
C PRO A 374 -14.56 -28.40 33.97
N ARG A 375 -15.81 -28.57 33.56
CA ARG A 375 -16.60 -29.80 33.75
C ARG A 375 -17.43 -30.10 32.50
N PHE A 376 -17.48 -31.38 32.14
CA PHE A 376 -18.36 -31.89 31.09
C PHE A 376 -19.46 -32.74 31.74
N SER A 377 -20.67 -32.67 31.19
CA SER A 377 -21.81 -33.51 31.59
C SER A 377 -21.63 -34.97 31.15
N ALA A 378 -20.87 -35.19 30.07
CA ALA A 378 -20.49 -36.50 29.59
C ALA A 378 -19.18 -36.42 28.78
N GLU A 379 -18.46 -37.53 28.72
CA GLU A 379 -17.26 -37.68 27.90
C GLU A 379 -17.33 -38.97 27.08
N VAL A 380 -16.90 -38.89 25.82
CA VAL A 380 -16.69 -40.01 24.90
C VAL A 380 -15.20 -40.08 24.57
N PHE A 381 -14.61 -41.27 24.64
CA PHE A 381 -13.17 -41.46 24.46
C PHE A 381 -12.86 -42.16 23.12
N VAL A 382 -11.85 -41.65 22.42
CA VAL A 382 -11.32 -42.21 21.17
C VAL A 382 -9.87 -42.60 21.37
N SER A 383 -9.48 -43.81 20.94
CA SER A 383 -8.13 -44.35 21.12
C SER A 383 -7.69 -45.18 19.92
N THR A 384 -6.41 -45.15 19.58
CA THR A 384 -5.79 -46.02 18.55
C THR A 384 -5.91 -47.50 18.88
N ARG A 385 -6.15 -47.85 20.15
CA ARG A 385 -6.42 -49.23 20.62
C ARG A 385 -7.92 -49.52 20.81
N GLY A 386 -8.78 -48.54 20.51
CA GLY A 386 -10.22 -48.66 20.61
C GLY A 386 -10.84 -49.53 19.50
N LYS A 387 -12.16 -49.73 19.57
CA LYS A 387 -12.96 -50.39 18.53
C LYS A 387 -14.27 -49.66 18.39
N ASP A 388 -14.79 -49.52 17.17
CA ASP A 388 -16.06 -48.80 16.96
C ASP A 388 -17.30 -49.57 17.45
N SER A 389 -17.16 -50.85 17.77
CA SER A 389 -18.15 -51.64 18.51
C SER A 389 -18.19 -51.32 20.01
N ASN A 390 -17.23 -50.56 20.54
CA ASN A 390 -17.17 -50.23 21.96
C ASN A 390 -18.17 -49.14 22.34
N SER A 391 -18.40 -48.99 23.65
CA SER A 391 -19.33 -48.01 24.21
C SER A 391 -18.83 -46.56 24.17
N GLY A 392 -17.53 -46.34 23.92
CA GLY A 392 -16.91 -45.01 23.95
C GLY A 392 -16.56 -44.50 25.35
N SER A 393 -16.52 -45.38 26.37
CA SER A 393 -16.07 -45.03 27.71
C SER A 393 -14.54 -45.04 27.80
N MET A 394 -13.97 -44.51 28.88
CA MET A 394 -12.52 -44.52 29.08
C MET A 394 -11.93 -45.95 29.09
N GLN A 395 -12.67 -46.92 29.65
CA GLN A 395 -12.28 -48.33 29.71
C GLN A 395 -12.53 -49.07 28.39
N SER A 396 -13.44 -48.56 27.55
CA SER A 396 -13.83 -49.17 26.27
C SER A 396 -14.01 -48.07 25.22
N PRO A 397 -12.90 -47.46 24.74
CA PRO A 397 -12.95 -46.31 23.85
C PRO A 397 -13.29 -46.72 22.41
N SER A 398 -13.89 -45.79 21.66
CA SER A 398 -14.10 -45.94 20.21
C SER A 398 -12.79 -45.83 19.44
N ALA A 399 -12.75 -46.32 18.20
CA ALA A 399 -11.57 -46.19 17.34
C ALA A 399 -11.60 -44.90 16.50
N THR A 400 -12.78 -44.41 16.13
CA THR A 400 -12.94 -43.28 15.21
C THR A 400 -13.74 -42.11 15.79
N LEU A 401 -13.49 -40.91 15.25
CA LEU A 401 -14.31 -39.73 15.55
C LEU A 401 -15.75 -39.87 15.07
N SER A 402 -15.99 -40.58 13.96
CA SER A 402 -17.34 -40.81 13.43
C SER A 402 -18.19 -41.61 14.42
N ARG A 403 -17.63 -42.68 15.01
CA ARG A 403 -18.33 -43.43 16.06
C ARG A 403 -18.55 -42.58 17.31
N ALA A 404 -17.58 -41.78 17.72
CA ALA A 404 -17.72 -40.89 18.86
C ALA A 404 -18.82 -39.83 18.66
N ARG A 405 -18.90 -39.21 17.47
CA ARG A 405 -20.01 -38.34 17.06
C ARG A 405 -21.35 -39.05 17.21
N ASP A 406 -21.46 -40.29 16.72
CA ASP A 406 -22.72 -41.05 16.81
C ASP A 406 -23.11 -41.33 18.27
N GLU A 407 -22.14 -41.53 19.16
CA GLU A 407 -22.41 -41.65 20.60
C GLU A 407 -22.85 -40.31 21.22
N VAL A 408 -22.24 -39.18 20.83
CA VAL A 408 -22.71 -37.85 21.25
C VAL A 408 -24.16 -37.62 20.83
N ARG A 409 -24.53 -37.97 19.59
CA ARG A 409 -25.91 -37.91 19.10
C ARG A 409 -26.84 -38.77 19.95
N ALA A 410 -26.41 -39.99 20.32
CA ALA A 410 -27.18 -40.87 21.19
C ALA A 410 -27.35 -40.28 22.61
N MET A 411 -26.30 -39.70 23.19
CA MET A 411 -26.35 -39.00 24.47
C MET A 411 -27.34 -37.84 24.45
N ARG A 412 -27.36 -37.03 23.39
CA ARG A 412 -28.34 -35.94 23.22
C ARG A 412 -29.76 -36.47 23.15
N LYS A 413 -30.00 -37.55 22.39
CA LYS A 413 -31.32 -38.21 22.35
C LYS A 413 -31.77 -38.75 23.70
N ARG A 414 -30.83 -39.15 24.57
CA ARG A 414 -31.10 -39.59 25.96
C ARG A 414 -31.30 -38.43 26.95
N GLY A 415 -31.20 -37.17 26.51
CA GLY A 415 -31.44 -36.00 27.36
C GLY A 415 -30.22 -35.50 28.12
N VAL A 416 -28.99 -35.89 27.74
CA VAL A 416 -27.77 -35.31 28.36
C VAL A 416 -27.70 -33.81 28.02
N ALA A 417 -28.02 -32.99 29.03
CA ALA A 417 -27.92 -31.54 28.99
C ALA A 417 -26.52 -31.07 29.40
N GLY A 418 -26.06 -29.94 28.84
CA GLY A 418 -24.74 -29.36 29.15
C GLY A 418 -23.60 -29.81 28.23
N PRO A 419 -22.34 -29.43 28.55
CA PRO A 419 -21.19 -29.63 27.67
C PRO A 419 -20.82 -31.11 27.54
N ILE A 420 -20.53 -31.58 26.33
CA ILE A 420 -20.06 -32.97 26.08
C ILE A 420 -18.68 -32.92 25.44
N ALA A 421 -17.72 -33.68 25.97
CA ALA A 421 -16.40 -33.81 25.36
C ALA A 421 -16.27 -35.11 24.57
N VAL A 422 -15.60 -35.03 23.42
CA VAL A 422 -14.97 -36.16 22.73
C VAL A 422 -13.47 -36.04 22.97
N THR A 423 -12.94 -36.84 23.89
CA THR A 423 -11.55 -36.82 24.33
C THR A 423 -10.74 -37.85 23.55
N VAL A 424 -9.80 -37.37 22.73
CA VAL A 424 -8.96 -38.21 21.87
C VAL A 424 -7.62 -38.49 22.56
N MET A 425 -7.30 -39.76 22.73
CA MET A 425 -6.06 -40.22 23.37
C MET A 425 -4.85 -40.06 22.43
N PRO A 426 -3.62 -39.91 22.96
CA PRO A 426 -2.40 -39.80 22.14
C PRO A 426 -2.28 -40.89 21.08
N GLY A 427 -1.86 -40.50 19.87
CA GLY A 427 -1.64 -41.42 18.77
C GLY A 427 -1.90 -40.81 17.39
N GLN A 428 -1.53 -41.58 16.37
CA GLN A 428 -1.81 -41.28 14.96
C GLN A 428 -3.01 -42.10 14.49
N TYR A 429 -4.00 -41.44 13.91
CA TYR A 429 -5.28 -41.99 13.48
C TYR A 429 -5.40 -41.89 11.97
N PRO A 430 -5.46 -43.01 11.22
CA PRO A 430 -5.61 -42.97 9.78
C PRO A 430 -6.98 -42.41 9.37
N VAL A 431 -7.00 -41.52 8.37
CA VAL A 431 -8.20 -40.89 7.83
C VAL A 431 -8.42 -41.35 6.39
N GLN A 432 -9.36 -42.27 6.21
CA GLN A 432 -9.77 -42.74 4.87
C GLN A 432 -11.05 -42.04 4.38
N ARG A 433 -11.80 -41.41 5.28
CA ARG A 433 -13.07 -40.72 5.00
C ARG A 433 -13.21 -39.51 5.92
N PRO A 434 -13.90 -38.43 5.48
CA PRO A 434 -14.13 -37.24 6.29
C PRO A 434 -14.89 -37.56 7.58
N LEU A 435 -14.58 -36.83 8.66
CA LEU A 435 -15.56 -36.61 9.71
C LEU A 435 -16.59 -35.60 9.21
N ILE A 436 -17.85 -36.03 9.13
CA ILE A 436 -18.96 -35.16 8.73
C ILE A 436 -19.76 -34.79 9.98
N LEU A 437 -19.83 -33.49 10.29
CA LEU A 437 -20.68 -32.89 11.30
C LEU A 437 -21.78 -32.10 10.60
N ARG A 438 -23.03 -32.31 11.02
CA ARG A 438 -24.23 -31.66 10.48
C ARG A 438 -24.99 -30.99 11.60
N ARG A 439 -26.09 -30.32 11.25
CA ARG A 439 -26.97 -29.63 12.21
C ARG A 439 -27.29 -30.44 13.47
N GLU A 440 -27.51 -31.75 13.36
CA GLU A 440 -27.79 -32.63 14.51
C GLU A 440 -26.62 -32.81 15.50
N ASP A 441 -25.40 -32.40 15.13
CA ASP A 441 -24.20 -32.42 15.98
C ASP A 441 -24.00 -31.11 16.76
N SER A 442 -24.90 -30.14 16.58
CA SER A 442 -24.82 -28.85 17.25
C SER A 442 -24.95 -28.98 18.78
N GLY A 443 -24.21 -28.13 19.48
CA GLY A 443 -24.42 -27.86 20.89
C GLY A 443 -25.32 -26.65 21.14
N SER A 444 -25.24 -26.10 22.34
CA SER A 444 -25.80 -24.80 22.71
C SER A 444 -24.74 -23.98 23.47
N ALA A 445 -25.00 -22.69 23.70
CA ALA A 445 -24.09 -21.85 24.48
C ALA A 445 -23.78 -22.41 25.88
N SER A 446 -24.76 -23.04 26.55
CA SER A 446 -24.59 -23.69 27.86
C SER A 446 -24.15 -25.16 27.76
N GLY A 447 -24.21 -25.76 26.58
CA GLY A 447 -23.86 -27.16 26.35
C GLY A 447 -23.18 -27.38 25.00
N PRO A 448 -21.97 -26.86 24.77
CA PRO A 448 -21.23 -27.08 23.54
C PRO A 448 -20.79 -28.56 23.40
N VAL A 449 -20.47 -28.98 22.18
CA VAL A 449 -19.78 -30.25 21.93
C VAL A 449 -18.30 -29.95 21.63
N VAL A 450 -17.40 -30.61 22.34
CA VAL A 450 -15.95 -30.30 22.30
C VAL A 450 -15.16 -31.52 21.89
N TYR A 451 -14.60 -31.51 20.68
CA TYR A 451 -13.62 -32.49 20.21
C TYR A 451 -12.24 -32.04 20.62
N ARG A 452 -11.55 -32.78 21.48
CA ARG A 452 -10.29 -32.34 22.08
C ARG A 452 -9.24 -33.42 22.17
N ALA A 453 -7.98 -33.03 22.04
CA ALA A 453 -6.89 -33.89 22.47
C ALA A 453 -6.90 -34.03 24.01
N ARG A 454 -6.56 -35.23 24.50
CA ARG A 454 -6.26 -35.43 25.92
C ARG A 454 -5.01 -34.66 26.32
N GLU A 455 -3.99 -34.75 25.49
CA GLU A 455 -2.71 -34.05 25.60
C GLU A 455 -2.48 -33.30 24.28
N LYS A 456 -2.23 -31.99 24.37
CA LYS A 456 -2.08 -31.13 23.19
C LYS A 456 -0.83 -31.54 22.41
N GLY A 457 -0.94 -31.59 21.08
CA GLY A 457 0.18 -31.91 20.19
C GLY A 457 0.52 -33.41 20.09
N THR A 458 -0.22 -34.30 20.75
CA THR A 458 0.05 -35.75 20.71
C THR A 458 -0.94 -36.54 19.86
N VAL A 459 -1.91 -35.87 19.22
CA VAL A 459 -2.97 -36.51 18.43
C VAL A 459 -2.89 -36.03 16.98
N VAL A 460 -2.68 -36.96 16.06
CA VAL A 460 -2.55 -36.67 14.61
C VAL A 460 -3.59 -37.48 13.83
N PHE A 461 -4.45 -36.80 13.09
CA PHE A 461 -5.30 -37.39 12.06
C PHE A 461 -4.56 -37.37 10.73
N TYR A 462 -4.20 -38.54 10.23
CA TYR A 462 -3.25 -38.72 9.14
C TYR A 462 -3.94 -39.28 7.89
N GLY A 463 -3.95 -38.52 6.79
CA GLY A 463 -4.64 -38.87 5.53
C GLY A 463 -3.73 -39.46 4.45
N GLY A 464 -2.51 -39.85 4.81
CA GLY A 464 -1.50 -40.38 3.89
C GLY A 464 -1.17 -41.86 4.07
N GLU A 465 -0.19 -42.32 3.29
CA GLU A 465 0.35 -43.68 3.31
C GLU A 465 1.88 -43.65 3.34
N TYR A 466 2.48 -44.64 4.00
CA TYR A 466 3.93 -44.82 4.02
C TYR A 466 4.38 -45.70 2.87
N LEU A 467 5.32 -45.23 2.07
CA LEU A 467 5.89 -45.98 0.96
C LEU A 467 7.11 -46.80 1.40
N LYS A 468 7.20 -48.03 0.89
CA LYS A 468 8.31 -48.97 1.12
C LYS A 468 8.68 -49.67 -0.19
N GLY A 469 9.82 -50.34 -0.21
CA GLY A 469 10.21 -51.20 -1.34
C GLY A 469 10.90 -50.47 -2.49
N PHE A 470 11.49 -49.30 -2.23
CA PHE A 470 12.35 -48.60 -3.19
C PHE A 470 13.57 -49.44 -3.55
N LYS A 471 13.88 -49.52 -4.84
CA LYS A 471 15.03 -50.26 -5.39
C LYS A 471 15.77 -49.40 -6.42
N PRO A 472 17.07 -49.63 -6.65
CA PRO A 472 17.78 -48.96 -7.73
C PRO A 472 17.12 -49.20 -9.09
N VAL A 473 17.13 -48.18 -9.95
CA VAL A 473 16.69 -48.33 -11.34
C VAL A 473 17.72 -49.17 -12.10
N THR A 474 17.29 -50.27 -12.71
CA THR A 474 18.17 -51.16 -13.50
C THR A 474 17.79 -51.24 -14.98
N GLN A 475 16.58 -50.82 -15.35
CA GLN A 475 16.09 -50.92 -16.72
C GLN A 475 16.82 -49.91 -17.62
N LYS A 476 17.53 -50.42 -18.65
CA LYS A 476 18.37 -49.60 -19.54
C LYS A 476 17.60 -48.46 -20.22
N ALA A 477 16.37 -48.70 -20.67
CA ALA A 477 15.54 -47.68 -21.32
C ALA A 477 15.23 -46.49 -20.39
N ILE A 478 14.96 -46.76 -19.10
CA ILE A 478 14.72 -45.71 -18.10
C ILE A 478 16.03 -44.99 -17.75
N LEU A 479 17.11 -45.73 -17.55
CA LEU A 479 18.44 -45.15 -17.27
C LEU A 479 18.92 -44.23 -18.40
N GLN A 480 18.58 -44.51 -19.66
CA GLN A 480 18.93 -43.66 -20.80
C GLN A 480 18.22 -42.31 -20.79
N ARG A 481 16.99 -42.24 -20.25
CA ARG A 481 16.22 -41.00 -20.10
C ARG A 481 16.73 -40.14 -18.93
N LEU A 482 17.24 -40.76 -17.87
CA LEU A 482 17.78 -40.04 -16.71
C LEU A 482 19.09 -39.27 -17.05
N PRO A 483 19.29 -38.07 -16.44
CA PRO A 483 20.58 -37.37 -16.45
C PRO A 483 21.73 -38.25 -15.98
N ALA A 484 22.90 -38.09 -16.59
CA ALA A 484 24.05 -38.96 -16.35
C ALA A 484 24.49 -38.95 -14.87
N GLU A 485 24.39 -37.79 -14.23
CA GLU A 485 24.72 -37.50 -12.85
C GLU A 485 23.80 -38.20 -11.83
N SER A 486 22.54 -38.49 -12.18
CA SER A 486 21.55 -39.04 -11.24
C SER A 486 21.31 -40.53 -11.42
N ARG A 487 21.65 -41.13 -12.56
CA ARG A 487 21.41 -42.56 -12.90
C ARG A 487 21.71 -43.57 -11.81
N LYS A 488 22.79 -43.37 -11.04
CA LYS A 488 23.21 -44.30 -9.97
C LYS A 488 22.46 -44.10 -8.65
N ALA A 489 21.84 -42.94 -8.47
CA ALA A 489 21.21 -42.53 -7.21
C ALA A 489 19.68 -42.64 -7.24
N VAL A 490 19.06 -42.59 -8.42
CA VAL A 490 17.60 -42.69 -8.54
C VAL A 490 17.11 -44.08 -8.15
N LEU A 491 16.08 -44.10 -7.31
CA LEU A 491 15.36 -45.28 -6.88
C LEU A 491 13.96 -45.29 -7.47
N GLN A 492 13.38 -46.48 -7.62
CA GLN A 492 12.02 -46.68 -8.11
C GLN A 492 11.17 -47.49 -7.13
N CYS A 493 9.86 -47.22 -7.13
CA CYS A 493 8.85 -47.94 -6.34
C CYS A 493 7.57 -48.13 -7.18
N ASN A 494 7.05 -49.35 -7.23
CA ASN A 494 5.80 -49.66 -7.92
C ASN A 494 4.61 -49.45 -6.97
N LEU A 495 3.85 -48.39 -7.18
CA LEU A 495 2.72 -48.03 -6.32
C LEU A 495 1.55 -49.02 -6.44
N LYS A 496 1.28 -49.57 -7.64
CA LYS A 496 0.25 -50.60 -7.84
C LYS A 496 0.53 -51.85 -7.00
N ALA A 497 1.81 -52.22 -6.89
CA ALA A 497 2.23 -53.36 -6.07
C ALA A 497 2.02 -53.12 -4.56
N LEU A 498 1.85 -51.86 -4.14
CA LEU A 498 1.48 -51.46 -2.78
C LEU A 498 -0.04 -51.28 -2.59
N GLY A 499 -0.86 -51.60 -3.61
CA GLY A 499 -2.30 -51.40 -3.57
C GLY A 499 -2.75 -49.96 -3.81
N ILE A 500 -1.87 -49.10 -4.31
CA ILE A 500 -2.16 -47.70 -4.64
C ILE A 500 -2.33 -47.62 -6.16
N ASP A 501 -3.53 -47.37 -6.64
CA ASP A 501 -3.89 -47.27 -8.07
C ASP A 501 -4.50 -45.91 -8.46
N ASP A 502 -4.91 -45.10 -7.49
CA ASP A 502 -5.36 -43.72 -7.67
C ASP A 502 -4.25 -42.71 -7.33
N TYR A 503 -3.64 -42.14 -8.38
CA TYR A 503 -2.58 -41.14 -8.28
C TYR A 503 -3.07 -39.69 -8.48
N GLY A 504 -4.37 -39.50 -8.71
CA GLY A 504 -4.89 -38.24 -9.24
C GLY A 504 -4.38 -37.92 -10.65
N GLN A 505 -4.65 -36.70 -11.10
CA GLN A 505 -4.29 -36.21 -12.44
C GLN A 505 -3.65 -34.82 -12.34
N LEU A 506 -2.64 -34.56 -13.16
CA LEU A 506 -2.21 -33.19 -13.45
C LEU A 506 -3.20 -32.56 -14.44
N LYS A 507 -3.56 -31.31 -14.18
CA LYS A 507 -4.46 -30.51 -15.00
C LYS A 507 -3.96 -29.07 -15.06
N VAL A 508 -4.50 -28.30 -16.00
CA VAL A 508 -4.37 -26.84 -15.98
C VAL A 508 -4.90 -26.30 -14.66
N ARG A 509 -4.09 -25.45 -14.05
CA ARG A 509 -4.25 -24.82 -12.74
C ARG A 509 -3.68 -23.41 -12.82
N GLY A 510 -3.95 -22.60 -11.79
CA GLY A 510 -3.46 -21.24 -11.67
C GLY A 510 -4.57 -20.21 -11.63
N PHE A 511 -4.21 -18.93 -11.74
CA PHE A 511 -5.18 -17.84 -11.64
C PHE A 511 -6.08 -17.76 -12.88
N ALA A 512 -7.39 -17.57 -12.64
CA ALA A 512 -8.44 -17.59 -13.66
C ALA A 512 -8.53 -18.90 -14.46
N GLN A 513 -7.98 -20.00 -13.94
CA GLN A 513 -8.09 -21.35 -14.49
C GLN A 513 -9.19 -22.16 -13.78
N PRO A 514 -9.60 -23.33 -14.32
CA PRO A 514 -10.55 -24.23 -13.67
C PRO A 514 -10.14 -24.65 -12.25
N ALA A 515 -11.11 -25.20 -11.50
CA ALA A 515 -10.88 -25.66 -10.14
C ALA A 515 -9.79 -26.74 -10.08
N SER A 516 -8.79 -26.48 -9.22
CA SER A 516 -7.65 -27.34 -8.95
C SER A 516 -8.06 -28.75 -8.46
N PRO A 517 -7.64 -29.85 -9.11
CA PRO A 517 -7.97 -31.21 -8.68
C PRO A 517 -7.19 -31.62 -7.41
N PRO A 518 -7.66 -32.62 -6.66
CA PRO A 518 -6.82 -33.27 -5.65
C PRO A 518 -5.46 -33.67 -6.22
N THR A 519 -4.38 -33.35 -5.52
CA THR A 519 -3.01 -33.48 -6.05
C THR A 519 -2.17 -34.37 -5.16
N LEU A 520 -1.46 -35.31 -5.78
CA LEU A 520 -0.50 -36.17 -5.12
C LEU A 520 0.80 -35.40 -4.88
N GLU A 521 1.26 -35.38 -3.64
CA GLU A 521 2.59 -34.89 -3.26
C GLU A 521 3.38 -36.02 -2.60
N LEU A 522 4.69 -36.01 -2.80
CA LEU A 522 5.63 -36.91 -2.17
C LEU A 522 6.38 -36.16 -1.07
N TYR A 523 6.53 -36.80 0.08
CA TYR A 523 7.29 -36.28 1.21
C TYR A 523 8.38 -37.27 1.62
N VAL A 524 9.55 -36.75 1.99
CA VAL A 524 10.62 -37.52 2.64
C VAL A 524 10.98 -36.80 3.93
N ASP A 525 10.89 -37.51 5.05
CA ASP A 525 11.07 -36.95 6.40
C ASP A 525 10.20 -35.70 6.63
N ARG A 526 8.93 -35.78 6.21
CA ARG A 526 7.93 -34.71 6.27
C ARG A 526 8.26 -33.45 5.46
N VAL A 527 9.39 -33.43 4.74
CA VAL A 527 9.74 -32.38 3.79
C VAL A 527 9.12 -32.72 2.43
N PRO A 528 8.39 -31.80 1.79
CA PRO A 528 7.84 -32.03 0.46
C PRO A 528 8.94 -32.10 -0.60
N MET A 529 8.88 -33.13 -1.43
CA MET A 529 9.80 -33.33 -2.56
C MET A 529 9.33 -32.57 -3.80
N THR A 530 10.28 -32.19 -4.65
CA THR A 530 10.02 -31.39 -5.85
C THR A 530 9.70 -32.32 -7.02
N LEU A 531 8.56 -32.11 -7.69
CA LEU A 531 8.37 -32.73 -9.01
C LEU A 531 9.52 -32.27 -9.90
N ALA A 532 10.25 -33.23 -10.47
CA ALA A 532 11.47 -32.99 -11.23
C ALA A 532 11.25 -31.89 -12.27
N ARG A 533 12.11 -30.86 -12.25
CA ARG A 533 11.87 -29.61 -12.98
C ARG A 533 13.13 -28.96 -13.51
N TRP A 534 12.96 -28.22 -14.61
CA TRP A 534 13.99 -27.35 -15.16
C TRP A 534 13.49 -25.94 -15.48
N PRO A 535 14.25 -24.88 -15.11
CA PRO A 535 15.41 -24.94 -14.24
C PRO A 535 15.00 -25.38 -12.83
N ASN A 536 15.96 -25.94 -12.11
CA ASN A 536 15.78 -26.39 -10.74
C ASN A 536 15.34 -25.29 -9.76
N GLN A 537 15.62 -24.04 -10.08
CA GLN A 537 15.25 -22.85 -9.30
C GLN A 537 14.90 -21.71 -10.25
N GLY A 538 13.97 -20.84 -9.85
CA GLY A 538 13.56 -19.68 -10.65
C GLY A 538 12.80 -20.04 -11.93
N PHE A 539 12.94 -19.20 -12.94
CA PHE A 539 12.24 -19.32 -14.23
C PHE A 539 13.21 -19.03 -15.38
N VAL A 540 12.88 -19.50 -16.58
CA VAL A 540 13.53 -19.14 -17.85
C VAL A 540 12.56 -18.36 -18.73
N GLY A 541 13.11 -17.58 -19.67
CA GLY A 541 12.32 -16.88 -20.68
C GLY A 541 12.12 -17.70 -21.96
N ILE A 542 11.62 -17.04 -23.00
CA ILE A 542 11.54 -17.54 -24.38
C ILE A 542 12.42 -16.70 -25.30
N ASN A 543 12.85 -17.25 -26.45
CA ASN A 543 13.51 -16.46 -27.50
C ASN A 543 12.47 -15.62 -28.25
N LYS A 544 11.37 -16.27 -28.66
CA LYS A 544 10.34 -15.65 -29.49
C LYS A 544 8.99 -16.31 -29.29
N LEU A 545 7.94 -15.48 -29.17
CA LEU A 545 6.56 -15.97 -29.25
C LEU A 545 6.17 -16.09 -30.74
N ILE A 546 5.83 -17.30 -31.19
CA ILE A 546 5.47 -17.58 -32.59
C ILE A 546 3.96 -17.48 -32.75
N LYS A 547 3.19 -18.13 -31.87
CA LYS A 547 1.72 -18.06 -31.81
C LYS A 547 1.28 -17.89 -30.36
N PRO A 548 0.45 -16.88 -30.05
CA PRO A 548 -0.05 -16.68 -28.68
C PRO A 548 -1.03 -17.79 -28.24
N GLY A 549 -1.64 -18.51 -29.17
CA GLY A 549 -2.74 -19.44 -28.91
C GLY A 549 -4.08 -18.71 -28.71
N SER A 550 -5.17 -19.45 -28.79
CA SER A 550 -6.54 -18.92 -28.69
C SER A 550 -7.51 -19.97 -28.18
N GLN A 551 -8.12 -19.70 -27.03
CA GLN A 551 -9.17 -20.57 -26.47
C GLN A 551 -10.41 -20.63 -27.36
N ALA A 552 -10.76 -19.54 -28.03
CA ALA A 552 -11.96 -19.45 -28.87
C ALA A 552 -11.89 -20.37 -30.10
N THR A 553 -10.69 -20.54 -30.65
CA THR A 553 -10.42 -21.40 -31.82
C THR A 553 -9.84 -22.75 -31.45
N GLY A 554 -9.44 -22.95 -30.19
CA GLY A 554 -8.74 -24.15 -29.72
C GLY A 554 -7.27 -24.21 -30.13
N GLU A 555 -6.72 -23.12 -30.69
CA GLU A 555 -5.36 -23.10 -31.22
C GLU A 555 -4.31 -23.05 -30.10
N PRO A 556 -3.33 -23.97 -30.07
CA PRO A 556 -2.30 -23.98 -29.04
C PRO A 556 -1.33 -22.79 -29.17
N SER A 557 -0.63 -22.52 -28.08
CA SER A 557 0.46 -21.55 -28.07
C SER A 557 1.74 -22.20 -28.59
N VAL A 558 2.55 -21.44 -29.34
CA VAL A 558 3.82 -21.90 -29.91
C VAL A 558 4.90 -20.85 -29.64
N PHE A 559 6.04 -21.26 -29.10
CA PHE A 559 7.18 -20.37 -28.88
C PHE A 559 8.51 -21.07 -29.12
N GLU A 560 9.52 -20.26 -29.43
CA GLU A 560 10.91 -20.69 -29.56
C GLU A 560 11.58 -20.68 -28.17
N TYR A 561 12.17 -21.81 -27.77
CA TYR A 561 12.83 -21.97 -26.47
C TYR A 561 14.32 -21.59 -26.52
N GLN A 562 14.90 -21.27 -25.36
CA GLN A 562 16.25 -20.68 -25.29
C GLN A 562 17.39 -21.70 -25.13
N SER A 563 17.08 -22.96 -24.79
CA SER A 563 18.10 -23.96 -24.40
C SER A 563 17.85 -25.31 -25.04
N ASP A 564 18.91 -25.97 -25.51
CA ASP A 564 18.88 -27.34 -26.05
C ASP A 564 18.47 -28.39 -25.00
N ARG A 565 18.35 -28.00 -23.72
CA ARG A 565 17.80 -28.86 -22.66
C ARG A 565 16.38 -29.36 -22.96
N HIS A 566 15.59 -28.57 -23.69
CA HIS A 566 14.23 -28.94 -24.10
C HIS A 566 14.21 -30.20 -24.98
N GLU A 567 15.25 -30.41 -25.79
CA GLU A 567 15.36 -31.53 -26.72
C GLU A 567 15.34 -32.89 -26.01
N ARG A 568 15.71 -32.93 -24.73
CA ARG A 568 15.64 -34.14 -23.91
C ARG A 568 14.20 -34.63 -23.70
N TRP A 569 13.22 -33.74 -23.81
CA TRP A 569 11.83 -34.03 -23.48
C TRP A 569 10.97 -34.36 -24.69
N ALA A 570 11.58 -34.51 -25.88
CA ALA A 570 10.83 -34.75 -27.12
C ALA A 570 9.94 -36.00 -27.06
N ASP A 571 10.37 -37.04 -26.33
CA ASP A 571 9.61 -38.27 -26.13
C ASP A 571 8.77 -38.29 -24.81
N ALA A 572 8.75 -37.19 -24.05
CA ALA A 572 8.05 -37.12 -22.77
C ALA A 572 6.53 -36.93 -22.98
N THR A 573 5.72 -37.85 -22.46
CA THR A 573 4.26 -37.88 -22.69
C THR A 573 3.43 -37.14 -21.62
N ASP A 574 4.04 -36.80 -20.48
CA ASP A 574 3.41 -36.13 -19.34
C ASP A 574 4.26 -34.94 -18.85
N GLY A 575 4.97 -34.25 -19.74
CA GLY A 575 5.67 -33.02 -19.42
C GLY A 575 4.72 -31.82 -19.27
N TRP A 576 4.97 -30.95 -18.30
CA TRP A 576 4.16 -29.75 -18.04
C TRP A 576 5.03 -28.51 -17.91
N LEU A 577 4.44 -27.34 -18.17
CA LEU A 577 5.00 -26.03 -17.90
C LEU A 577 4.26 -25.41 -16.71
N PHE A 578 4.96 -24.69 -15.85
CA PHE A 578 4.38 -23.73 -14.92
C PHE A 578 5.01 -22.37 -15.19
N GLY A 579 4.21 -21.30 -15.24
CA GLY A 579 4.76 -19.98 -15.43
C GLY A 579 3.74 -18.85 -15.57
N TYR A 580 4.26 -17.70 -15.93
CA TYR A 580 3.53 -16.46 -16.21
C TYR A 580 3.62 -16.18 -17.71
N PHE A 581 2.50 -16.32 -18.42
CA PHE A 581 2.49 -16.33 -19.90
C PHE A 581 1.88 -15.08 -20.54
N HIS A 582 1.28 -14.18 -19.76
CA HIS A 582 0.73 -12.91 -20.25
C HIS A 582 0.91 -11.79 -19.24
N PHE A 583 0.57 -12.06 -17.98
CA PHE A 583 0.71 -11.14 -16.87
C PHE A 583 1.48 -11.78 -15.72
N LEU A 584 2.32 -11.00 -15.04
CA LEU A 584 3.17 -11.52 -13.95
C LEU A 584 2.44 -11.70 -12.60
N TRP A 585 1.13 -11.50 -12.59
CA TRP A 585 0.21 -11.82 -11.49
C TRP A 585 -0.74 -12.99 -11.83
N ALA A 586 -0.56 -13.64 -12.98
CA ALA A 586 -1.43 -14.72 -13.44
C ALA A 586 -0.59 -15.93 -13.85
N ASP A 587 -0.34 -16.82 -12.88
CA ASP A 587 0.30 -18.10 -13.14
C ASP A 587 -0.65 -19.08 -13.82
N ALA A 588 -0.09 -20.01 -14.58
CA ALA A 588 -0.80 -21.18 -15.06
C ALA A 588 0.12 -22.41 -15.15
N THR A 589 -0.46 -23.60 -15.10
CA THR A 589 0.14 -24.82 -15.63
C THR A 589 -0.37 -25.11 -17.04
N LEU A 590 0.48 -25.61 -17.93
CA LEU A 590 0.13 -26.00 -19.30
C LEU A 590 0.81 -27.31 -19.67
N LYS A 591 0.08 -28.26 -20.26
CA LYS A 591 0.70 -29.49 -20.73
C LYS A 591 1.55 -29.22 -21.97
N ILE A 592 2.73 -29.83 -22.05
CA ILE A 592 3.57 -29.82 -23.24
C ILE A 592 2.91 -30.73 -24.29
N GLY A 593 2.71 -30.21 -25.49
CA GLY A 593 2.15 -30.95 -26.62
C GLY A 593 3.23 -31.56 -27.49
N GLU A 594 4.16 -30.73 -27.94
CA GLU A 594 5.25 -31.13 -28.85
C GLU A 594 6.50 -30.28 -28.59
N ILE A 595 7.68 -30.92 -28.72
CA ILE A 595 8.98 -30.27 -28.80
C ILE A 595 9.57 -30.61 -30.17
N ASP A 596 9.93 -29.60 -30.95
CA ASP A 596 10.66 -29.77 -32.20
C ASP A 596 12.12 -29.29 -32.01
N PRO A 597 13.10 -30.22 -31.95
CA PRO A 597 14.52 -29.89 -31.87
C PRO A 597 15.08 -29.16 -33.09
N PHE A 598 14.50 -29.37 -34.28
CA PHE A 598 15.00 -28.78 -35.52
C PHE A 598 14.65 -27.30 -35.60
N THR A 599 13.40 -26.95 -35.31
CA THR A 599 12.94 -25.55 -35.29
C THR A 599 13.12 -24.85 -33.95
N LYS A 600 13.55 -25.59 -32.91
CA LYS A 600 13.67 -25.14 -31.51
C LYS A 600 12.36 -24.60 -30.93
N THR A 601 11.25 -25.25 -31.25
CA THR A 601 9.92 -24.81 -30.82
C THR A 601 9.27 -25.74 -29.80
N LEU A 602 8.46 -25.15 -28.92
CA LEU A 602 7.53 -25.83 -28.04
C LEU A 602 6.11 -25.45 -28.42
N THR A 603 5.26 -26.45 -28.63
CA THR A 603 3.81 -26.31 -28.80
C THR A 603 3.10 -26.83 -27.57
N THR A 604 2.21 -26.04 -26.97
CA THR A 604 1.39 -26.48 -25.84
C THR A 604 0.31 -27.46 -26.30
N ALA A 605 -0.11 -28.41 -25.46
CA ALA A 605 -1.17 -29.35 -25.81
C ALA A 605 -2.55 -28.68 -25.88
N GLU A 606 -2.70 -27.52 -25.22
CA GLU A 606 -3.92 -26.74 -25.15
C GLU A 606 -3.62 -25.24 -25.19
N PRO A 607 -4.57 -24.38 -25.61
CA PRO A 607 -4.38 -22.94 -25.60
C PRO A 607 -4.19 -22.40 -24.17
N TYR A 608 -3.14 -21.58 -23.97
CA TYR A 608 -3.14 -20.68 -22.82
C TYR A 608 -4.27 -19.67 -22.95
N HIS A 609 -4.93 -19.37 -21.83
CA HIS A 609 -5.92 -18.32 -21.79
C HIS A 609 -5.98 -17.60 -20.45
N TYR A 610 -6.19 -16.29 -20.51
CA TYR A 610 -6.50 -15.44 -19.37
C TYR A 610 -7.60 -14.45 -19.77
N GLY A 611 -8.82 -14.64 -19.27
CA GLY A 611 -9.96 -13.78 -19.64
C GLY A 611 -10.17 -13.67 -21.15
N GLY A 612 -9.98 -14.77 -21.88
CA GLY A 612 -10.07 -14.83 -23.35
C GLY A 612 -8.80 -14.42 -24.12
N ARG A 613 -7.70 -14.05 -23.44
CA ARG A 613 -6.44 -13.62 -24.07
C ARG A 613 -5.41 -14.76 -24.13
N GLY A 614 -4.75 -14.94 -25.28
CA GLY A 614 -3.58 -15.83 -25.43
C GLY A 614 -2.29 -15.27 -24.81
N MET A 615 -1.15 -15.91 -25.03
CA MET A 615 0.14 -15.48 -24.44
C MET A 615 0.59 -14.09 -24.94
N SER A 616 1.41 -13.38 -24.15
CA SER A 616 1.95 -12.06 -24.50
C SER A 616 3.34 -11.84 -23.92
N THR A 617 4.23 -11.24 -24.71
CA THR A 617 5.59 -10.87 -24.29
C THR A 617 5.68 -9.48 -23.66
N GLN A 618 4.57 -8.74 -23.55
CA GLN A 618 4.58 -7.35 -23.08
C GLN A 618 5.19 -7.16 -21.68
N GLN A 619 5.03 -8.15 -20.79
CA GLN A 619 5.62 -8.15 -19.44
C GLN A 619 6.73 -9.20 -19.29
N GLY A 620 7.15 -9.83 -20.40
CA GLY A 620 7.97 -11.03 -20.39
C GLY A 620 7.14 -12.29 -20.12
N ILE A 621 7.54 -13.38 -20.78
CA ILE A 621 7.05 -14.73 -20.48
C ILE A 621 8.15 -15.43 -19.69
N GLN A 622 7.78 -16.05 -18.57
CA GLN A 622 8.71 -16.79 -17.75
C GLN A 622 8.08 -18.10 -17.25
N TYR A 623 8.80 -19.21 -17.33
CA TYR A 623 8.29 -20.53 -16.99
C TYR A 623 9.40 -21.48 -16.51
N TYR A 624 9.00 -22.62 -15.96
CA TYR A 624 9.82 -23.81 -15.82
C TYR A 624 9.04 -25.03 -16.32
N ALA A 625 9.74 -26.03 -16.87
CA ALA A 625 9.17 -27.33 -17.20
C ALA A 625 9.24 -28.25 -15.98
N PHE A 626 8.24 -29.11 -15.76
CA PHE A 626 8.17 -30.03 -14.63
C PHE A 626 7.45 -31.34 -14.96
N ASN A 627 7.52 -32.29 -14.02
CA ASN A 627 6.99 -33.66 -14.15
C ASN A 627 7.67 -34.43 -15.29
N LEU A 628 9.00 -34.34 -15.33
CA LEU A 628 9.85 -34.96 -16.36
C LEU A 628 10.84 -35.94 -15.71
N LEU A 629 10.89 -37.18 -16.18
CA LEU A 629 11.89 -38.16 -15.73
C LEU A 629 13.31 -37.69 -16.09
N GLU A 630 13.41 -37.07 -17.26
CA GLU A 630 14.61 -36.53 -17.88
C GLU A 630 15.24 -35.38 -17.08
N GLU A 631 14.51 -34.86 -16.09
CA GLU A 631 14.94 -33.74 -15.25
C GLU A 631 15.11 -34.13 -13.78
N ILE A 632 15.12 -35.43 -13.42
CA ILE A 632 15.59 -35.85 -12.09
C ILE A 632 17.11 -35.69 -12.05
N ASP A 633 17.61 -34.52 -11.68
CA ASP A 633 19.05 -34.19 -11.73
C ASP A 633 19.68 -33.93 -10.36
N ARG A 634 18.87 -33.72 -9.31
CA ARG A 634 19.37 -33.47 -7.95
C ARG A 634 18.60 -34.20 -6.85
N PRO A 635 19.20 -34.38 -5.67
CA PRO A 635 18.52 -34.94 -4.52
C PRO A 635 17.26 -34.13 -4.16
N GLY A 636 16.17 -34.84 -3.86
CA GLY A 636 14.86 -34.26 -3.54
C GLY A 636 13.87 -34.21 -4.70
N GLU A 637 14.29 -34.58 -5.91
CA GLU A 637 13.41 -34.62 -7.09
C GLU A 637 12.74 -35.97 -7.32
N TRP A 638 11.51 -35.95 -7.82
CA TRP A 638 10.74 -37.15 -8.13
C TRP A 638 9.87 -37.03 -9.38
N TYR A 639 9.51 -38.17 -9.95
CA TYR A 639 8.60 -38.31 -11.09
C TYR A 639 7.69 -39.53 -10.89
N LEU A 640 6.44 -39.44 -11.34
CA LEU A 640 5.51 -40.57 -11.35
C LEU A 640 5.03 -40.85 -12.76
N GLU A 641 5.37 -42.05 -13.26
CA GLU A 641 4.81 -42.58 -14.49
C GLU A 641 3.40 -43.12 -14.20
N ARG A 642 2.38 -42.29 -14.42
CA ARG A 642 0.99 -42.57 -14.00
C ARG A 642 0.38 -43.81 -14.68
N ASP A 643 0.74 -44.09 -15.93
CA ASP A 643 0.22 -45.24 -16.69
C ASP A 643 0.63 -46.58 -16.04
N THR A 644 1.90 -46.68 -15.64
CA THR A 644 2.47 -47.89 -15.02
C THR A 644 2.31 -47.90 -13.51
N GLY A 645 2.24 -46.73 -12.86
CA GLY A 645 2.30 -46.56 -11.42
C GLY A 645 3.72 -46.61 -10.85
N MET A 646 4.74 -46.37 -11.69
CA MET A 646 6.13 -46.37 -11.25
C MET A 646 6.55 -44.98 -10.76
N LEU A 647 6.88 -44.89 -9.48
CA LEU A 647 7.42 -43.70 -8.84
C LEU A 647 8.96 -43.75 -8.87
N TYR A 648 9.59 -42.68 -9.32
CA TYR A 648 11.05 -42.50 -9.33
C TYR A 648 11.43 -41.35 -8.40
N LEU A 649 12.46 -41.53 -7.59
CA LEU A 649 12.92 -40.56 -6.59
C LEU A 649 14.45 -40.52 -6.57
N TYR A 650 15.03 -39.31 -6.67
CA TYR A 650 16.39 -39.07 -6.21
C TYR A 650 16.33 -38.70 -4.72
N PRO A 651 16.69 -39.63 -3.81
CA PRO A 651 16.52 -39.40 -2.39
C PRO A 651 17.41 -38.25 -1.87
N PRO A 652 16.87 -37.32 -1.06
CA PRO A 652 17.65 -36.25 -0.44
C PRO A 652 18.54 -36.74 0.72
N SER A 653 18.24 -37.92 1.25
CA SER A 653 18.89 -38.52 2.42
C SER A 653 18.74 -40.05 2.39
N ASP A 654 19.35 -40.75 3.35
CA ASP A 654 19.22 -42.21 3.44
C ASP A 654 17.78 -42.62 3.79
N LEU A 655 17.09 -43.25 2.83
CA LEU A 655 15.69 -43.69 2.97
C LEU A 655 15.48 -44.78 4.01
N ARG A 656 16.53 -45.40 4.55
CA ARG A 656 16.40 -46.34 5.70
C ARG A 656 16.07 -45.62 7.00
N GLN A 657 16.38 -44.32 7.07
CA GLN A 657 16.19 -43.48 8.26
C GLN A 657 15.07 -42.45 8.07
N SER A 658 14.69 -42.17 6.82
CA SER A 658 13.71 -41.14 6.45
C SER A 658 12.39 -41.76 5.98
N PRO A 659 11.25 -41.53 6.65
CA PRO A 659 9.96 -42.01 6.17
C PRO A 659 9.60 -41.36 4.84
N ILE A 660 9.01 -42.14 3.94
CA ILE A 660 8.53 -41.68 2.63
C ILE A 660 7.02 -41.74 2.67
N GLU A 661 6.37 -40.63 2.38
CA GLU A 661 4.93 -40.47 2.60
C GLU A 661 4.27 -39.87 1.35
N ILE A 662 3.05 -40.31 1.06
CA ILE A 662 2.18 -39.67 0.06
C ILE A 662 0.81 -39.38 0.67
N GLY A 663 0.19 -38.26 0.29
CA GLY A 663 -1.19 -37.99 0.65
C GLY A 663 -2.16 -38.84 -0.16
N MET A 664 -3.20 -39.39 0.47
CA MET A 664 -4.19 -40.23 -0.22
C MET A 664 -5.62 -39.70 -0.15
N LEU A 665 -5.98 -39.02 0.94
CA LEU A 665 -7.33 -38.49 1.10
C LEU A 665 -7.63 -37.37 0.08
N SER A 666 -8.60 -37.62 -0.82
CA SER A 666 -9.02 -36.70 -1.89
C SER A 666 -10.29 -35.89 -1.55
N THR A 667 -10.71 -35.93 -0.29
CA THR A 667 -11.84 -35.18 0.27
C THR A 667 -11.37 -34.40 1.50
N PRO A 668 -12.17 -33.44 2.03
CA PRO A 668 -11.80 -32.76 3.28
C PRO A 668 -11.55 -33.74 4.43
N MET A 669 -10.68 -33.43 5.38
CA MET A 669 -10.55 -34.24 6.61
C MET A 669 -11.77 -34.08 7.52
N ILE A 670 -12.31 -32.85 7.60
CA ILE A 670 -13.55 -32.55 8.33
C ILE A 670 -14.46 -31.69 7.45
N THR A 671 -15.74 -32.02 7.46
CA THR A 671 -16.82 -31.16 6.95
C THR A 671 -17.78 -30.83 8.09
N MET A 672 -18.03 -29.55 8.31
CA MET A 672 -19.03 -29.02 9.23
C MET A 672 -20.07 -28.27 8.40
N ASP A 673 -21.33 -28.68 8.46
CA ASP A 673 -22.41 -28.09 7.68
C ASP A 673 -23.57 -27.70 8.61
N GLN A 674 -23.81 -26.40 8.74
CA GLN A 674 -24.88 -25.81 9.55
C GLN A 674 -24.82 -26.24 11.02
N VAL A 675 -23.60 -26.34 11.56
CA VAL A 675 -23.32 -26.74 12.95
C VAL A 675 -23.21 -25.51 13.83
N SER A 676 -23.75 -25.59 15.06
CA SER A 676 -23.61 -24.52 16.06
C SER A 676 -22.94 -24.99 17.35
N HIS A 677 -22.18 -24.11 18.00
CA HIS A 677 -21.58 -24.34 19.32
C HIS A 677 -20.72 -25.63 19.41
N VAL A 678 -19.91 -25.87 18.38
CA VAL A 678 -18.91 -26.95 18.37
C VAL A 678 -17.50 -26.38 18.49
N ARG A 679 -16.67 -27.02 19.32
CA ARG A 679 -15.26 -26.68 19.50
C ARG A 679 -14.38 -27.85 19.07
N ILE A 680 -13.31 -27.57 18.32
CA ILE A 680 -12.28 -28.53 17.97
C ILE A 680 -10.94 -28.00 18.52
N GLU A 681 -10.28 -28.77 19.38
CA GLU A 681 -9.21 -28.28 20.25
C GLU A 681 -7.97 -29.17 20.29
N GLY A 682 -6.80 -28.59 20.00
CA GLY A 682 -5.50 -29.23 20.25
C GLY A 682 -5.21 -30.46 19.38
N LEU A 683 -5.97 -30.67 18.30
CA LEU A 683 -5.82 -31.78 17.35
C LEU A 683 -4.94 -31.38 16.16
N ALA A 684 -4.16 -32.32 15.63
CA ALA A 684 -3.44 -32.14 14.37
C ALA A 684 -4.13 -32.91 13.22
N PHE A 685 -4.17 -32.29 12.04
CA PHE A 685 -4.72 -32.82 10.80
C PHE A 685 -3.64 -32.73 9.73
N ASP A 686 -3.21 -33.85 9.20
CA ASP A 686 -1.92 -33.93 8.53
C ASP A 686 -1.91 -34.87 7.32
N LEU A 687 -1.35 -34.38 6.21
CA LEU A 687 -1.13 -35.07 4.95
C LEU A 687 -2.41 -35.52 4.22
N ALA A 688 -2.85 -34.75 3.22
CA ALA A 688 -3.95 -35.12 2.31
C ALA A 688 -3.76 -34.54 0.89
N ARG A 689 -4.43 -35.14 -0.11
CA ARG A 689 -4.46 -34.64 -1.50
C ARG A 689 -5.41 -33.46 -1.69
N TYR A 690 -6.23 -33.14 -0.69
CA TYR A 690 -7.27 -32.12 -0.78
C TYR A 690 -7.28 -31.21 0.46
N ASN A 691 -8.46 -30.79 0.92
CA ASN A 691 -8.58 -29.77 1.96
C ASN A 691 -8.47 -30.34 3.39
N GLY A 692 -8.10 -29.50 4.35
CA GLY A 692 -8.14 -29.84 5.78
C GLY A 692 -9.56 -29.81 6.35
N ILE A 693 -10.04 -28.63 6.72
CA ILE A 693 -11.35 -28.43 7.38
C ILE A 693 -12.22 -27.50 6.54
N VAL A 694 -13.47 -27.90 6.30
CA VAL A 694 -14.47 -27.06 5.62
C VAL A 694 -15.67 -26.87 6.55
N ALA A 695 -15.96 -25.63 6.92
CA ALA A 695 -17.11 -25.24 7.74
C ALA A 695 -18.03 -24.31 6.94
N THR A 696 -19.25 -24.78 6.67
CA THR A 696 -20.26 -24.06 5.90
C THR A 696 -21.45 -23.73 6.80
N ASP A 697 -21.87 -22.47 6.77
CA ASP A 697 -23.03 -21.94 7.52
C ASP A 697 -23.05 -22.28 9.01
N CYS A 698 -21.86 -22.36 9.62
CA CYS A 698 -21.71 -22.67 11.04
C CYS A 698 -21.88 -21.43 11.92
N HIS A 699 -22.31 -21.62 13.17
CA HIS A 699 -22.54 -20.53 14.11
C HIS A 699 -21.87 -20.75 15.47
N HIS A 700 -21.11 -19.76 15.95
CA HIS A 700 -20.42 -19.84 17.25
C HIS A 700 -19.55 -21.10 17.39
N CYS A 701 -18.96 -21.59 16.30
CA CYS A 701 -18.00 -22.69 16.32
C CYS A 701 -16.58 -22.16 16.51
N ALA A 702 -15.73 -22.92 17.19
CA ALA A 702 -14.35 -22.51 17.43
C ALA A 702 -13.35 -23.62 17.08
N LEU A 703 -12.33 -23.26 16.31
CA LEU A 703 -11.18 -24.08 15.96
C LEU A 703 -9.98 -23.53 16.72
N ILE A 704 -9.50 -24.27 17.73
CA ILE A 704 -8.60 -23.74 18.76
C ILE A 704 -7.34 -24.59 18.86
N GLY A 705 -6.18 -23.97 18.66
CA GLY A 705 -4.89 -24.64 18.88
C GLY A 705 -4.68 -25.85 17.98
N LEU A 706 -5.22 -25.82 16.77
CA LEU A 706 -5.08 -26.89 15.79
C LEU A 706 -3.76 -26.77 15.05
N THR A 707 -3.22 -27.91 14.62
CA THR A 707 -2.19 -27.95 13.58
C THR A 707 -2.80 -28.52 12.31
N VAL A 708 -2.79 -27.77 11.21
CA VAL A 708 -3.24 -28.26 9.89
C VAL A 708 -2.08 -28.18 8.92
N SER A 709 -1.60 -29.34 8.46
CA SER A 709 -0.37 -29.41 7.68
C SER A 709 -0.42 -30.37 6.50
N ARG A 710 0.42 -30.12 5.50
CA ARG A 710 0.64 -31.01 4.34
C ARG A 710 -0.64 -31.31 3.54
N MET A 711 -1.46 -30.27 3.35
CA MET A 711 -2.68 -30.35 2.54
C MET A 711 -2.36 -29.88 1.12
N ALA A 712 -2.49 -30.73 0.11
CA ALA A 712 -2.30 -30.30 -1.28
C ALA A 712 -3.42 -29.34 -1.77
N GLY A 713 -4.57 -29.32 -1.09
CA GLY A 713 -5.65 -28.35 -1.27
C GLY A 713 -5.52 -27.13 -0.37
N ASN A 714 -6.64 -26.71 0.21
CA ASN A 714 -6.72 -25.61 1.18
C ASN A 714 -6.56 -26.12 2.63
N GLY A 715 -6.16 -25.24 3.55
CA GLY A 715 -6.08 -25.56 4.99
C GLY A 715 -7.46 -25.58 5.67
N ILE A 716 -7.92 -24.43 6.17
CA ILE A 716 -9.20 -24.27 6.89
C ILE A 716 -10.11 -23.30 6.14
N MET A 717 -11.37 -23.66 5.92
CA MET A 717 -12.34 -22.84 5.19
C MET A 717 -13.57 -22.60 6.06
N ILE A 718 -13.95 -21.33 6.25
CA ILE A 718 -15.19 -20.90 6.92
C ILE A 718 -15.99 -20.10 5.89
N HIS A 719 -17.14 -20.63 5.49
CA HIS A 719 -18.03 -20.02 4.50
C HIS A 719 -19.43 -19.83 5.08
N GLY A 720 -19.94 -18.61 5.04
CA GLY A 720 -21.23 -18.25 5.61
C GLY A 720 -21.28 -18.33 7.14
N GLY A 721 -22.49 -18.39 7.69
CA GLY A 721 -22.69 -18.49 9.13
C GLY A 721 -22.33 -17.22 9.92
N LYS A 722 -22.17 -17.33 11.24
CA LYS A 722 -21.86 -16.17 12.13
C LYS A 722 -20.96 -16.53 13.31
N GLU A 723 -20.07 -15.60 13.68
CA GLU A 723 -19.30 -15.62 14.93
C GLU A 723 -18.43 -16.88 15.14
N ASN A 724 -17.98 -17.51 14.04
CA ASN A 724 -16.98 -18.56 14.08
C ASN A 724 -15.57 -18.02 14.39
N GLN A 725 -14.76 -18.83 15.07
CA GLN A 725 -13.46 -18.42 15.59
C GLN A 725 -12.35 -19.40 15.18
N LEU A 726 -11.24 -18.85 14.72
CA LEU A 726 -9.97 -19.54 14.52
C LEU A 726 -8.94 -18.93 15.48
N ILE A 727 -8.51 -19.68 16.50
CA ILE A 727 -7.70 -19.13 17.59
C ILE A 727 -6.47 -20.01 17.84
N GLY A 728 -5.27 -19.42 17.77
CA GLY A 728 -4.06 -20.12 18.20
C GLY A 728 -3.61 -21.25 17.28
N CYS A 729 -4.09 -21.31 16.04
CA CYS A 729 -3.81 -22.44 15.13
C CYS A 729 -2.51 -22.24 14.36
N ASP A 730 -1.84 -23.36 14.06
CA ASP A 730 -0.70 -23.42 13.15
C ASP A 730 -1.15 -24.07 11.84
N ILE A 731 -1.04 -23.34 10.73
CA ILE A 731 -1.49 -23.77 9.40
C ILE A 731 -0.32 -23.64 8.45
N HIS A 732 0.21 -24.77 7.96
CA HIS A 732 1.43 -24.72 7.16
C HIS A 732 1.60 -25.84 6.15
N THR A 733 2.51 -25.65 5.20
CA THR A 733 2.78 -26.63 4.15
C THR A 733 1.50 -26.94 3.36
N ILE A 734 0.88 -25.88 2.83
CA ILE A 734 -0.41 -25.93 2.12
C ILE A 734 -0.19 -25.71 0.63
N GLY A 735 -0.80 -26.55 -0.21
CA GLY A 735 -0.70 -26.47 -1.66
C GLY A 735 -1.38 -25.24 -2.25
N ARG A 736 -2.45 -24.76 -1.61
CA ARG A 736 -3.25 -23.61 -2.04
C ARG A 736 -3.44 -22.58 -0.92
N ARG A 737 -4.68 -22.11 -0.68
CA ARG A 737 -5.00 -21.12 0.35
C ARG A 737 -4.89 -21.73 1.73
N ALA A 738 -4.18 -21.08 2.64
CA ALA A 738 -4.10 -21.58 4.00
C ALA A 738 -5.44 -21.45 4.72
N THR A 739 -6.12 -20.33 4.57
CA THR A 739 -7.44 -20.09 5.18
C THR A 739 -8.36 -19.27 4.29
N GLU A 740 -9.66 -19.60 4.32
CA GLU A 740 -10.74 -18.77 3.78
C GLU A 740 -11.73 -18.42 4.91
N VAL A 741 -12.08 -17.15 5.05
CA VAL A 741 -13.03 -16.63 6.04
C VAL A 741 -13.99 -15.70 5.33
N ILE A 742 -15.16 -16.24 4.98
CA ILE A 742 -16.15 -15.62 4.12
C ILE A 742 -17.48 -15.62 4.87
N GLY A 743 -18.05 -14.46 5.17
CA GLY A 743 -19.33 -14.40 5.88
C GLY A 743 -19.92 -13.00 6.07
N GLY A 744 -21.17 -12.95 6.49
CA GLY A 744 -21.96 -11.71 6.47
C GLY A 744 -22.58 -11.45 5.10
N ASP A 745 -23.38 -10.38 5.02
CA ASP A 745 -24.16 -10.04 3.84
C ASP A 745 -23.95 -8.59 3.45
N ARG A 746 -23.34 -8.36 2.28
CA ARG A 746 -23.07 -7.03 1.77
C ARG A 746 -24.31 -6.31 1.25
N VAL A 747 -25.37 -7.02 0.88
CA VAL A 747 -26.62 -6.37 0.46
C VAL A 747 -27.25 -5.64 1.63
N THR A 748 -27.24 -6.26 2.81
CA THR A 748 -27.84 -5.73 4.05
C THR A 748 -26.83 -5.12 5.03
N LEU A 749 -25.53 -5.20 4.73
CA LEU A 749 -24.42 -4.88 5.65
C LEU A 749 -24.49 -5.65 6.99
N ALA A 750 -25.15 -6.82 7.01
CA ALA A 750 -25.20 -7.64 8.21
C ALA A 750 -23.84 -8.31 8.45
N PRO A 751 -23.21 -8.14 9.63
CA PRO A 751 -21.89 -8.70 9.88
C PRO A 751 -21.94 -10.21 10.05
N GLY A 752 -20.91 -10.89 9.56
CA GLY A 752 -20.65 -12.30 9.89
C GLY A 752 -19.89 -12.46 11.21
N GLY A 753 -19.09 -11.47 11.63
CA GLY A 753 -18.47 -11.47 12.97
C GLY A 753 -17.41 -12.56 13.21
N HIS A 754 -16.86 -13.17 12.16
CA HIS A 754 -15.79 -14.16 12.29
C HIS A 754 -14.49 -13.55 12.82
N LEU A 755 -13.73 -14.37 13.54
CA LEU A 755 -12.47 -14.01 14.18
C LEU A 755 -11.34 -14.95 13.73
N VAL A 756 -10.21 -14.38 13.32
CA VAL A 756 -8.93 -15.08 13.20
C VAL A 756 -7.93 -14.42 14.14
N GLU A 757 -7.52 -15.12 15.20
CA GLU A 757 -6.63 -14.56 16.21
C GLU A 757 -5.48 -15.48 16.62
N ASN A 758 -4.29 -14.90 16.81
CA ASN A 758 -3.13 -15.61 17.36
C ASN A 758 -2.72 -16.84 16.52
N CYS A 759 -2.97 -16.85 15.22
CA CYS A 759 -2.64 -17.95 14.33
C CYS A 759 -1.28 -17.74 13.65
N ARG A 760 -0.52 -18.83 13.50
CA ARG A 760 0.72 -18.87 12.72
C ARG A 760 0.43 -19.53 11.37
N ILE A 761 0.64 -18.81 10.28
CA ILE A 761 0.26 -19.26 8.93
C ILE A 761 1.43 -19.08 7.97
N HIS A 762 1.97 -20.17 7.41
CA HIS A 762 3.16 -20.13 6.57
C HIS A 762 3.29 -21.27 5.56
N ASP A 763 4.22 -21.18 4.62
CA ASP A 763 4.50 -22.24 3.64
C ASP A 763 3.25 -22.68 2.86
N PHE A 764 2.47 -21.72 2.39
CA PHE A 764 1.24 -21.94 1.60
C PHE A 764 1.43 -21.51 0.15
N GLY A 765 0.43 -21.77 -0.71
CA GLY A 765 0.55 -21.50 -2.14
C GLY A 765 1.67 -22.30 -2.82
N ARG A 766 1.98 -23.50 -2.30
CA ARG A 766 3.11 -24.31 -2.79
C ARG A 766 2.88 -24.87 -4.20
N ILE A 767 1.62 -25.21 -4.53
CA ILE A 767 1.23 -25.81 -5.81
C ILE A 767 0.57 -24.76 -6.70
N ASP A 768 -0.45 -24.06 -6.20
CA ASP A 768 -1.04 -22.90 -6.86
C ASP A 768 -0.47 -21.63 -6.22
N ARG A 769 0.22 -20.80 -7.01
CA ARG A 769 1.13 -19.79 -6.44
C ARG A 769 0.45 -18.44 -6.25
N THR A 770 -0.33 -17.97 -7.23
CA THR A 770 -0.85 -16.59 -7.20
C THR A 770 -2.27 -16.52 -6.65
N TYR A 771 -2.55 -15.50 -5.83
CA TYR A 771 -3.85 -15.29 -5.17
C TYR A 771 -4.32 -16.49 -4.33
N THR A 772 -3.35 -17.18 -3.72
CA THR A 772 -3.54 -18.23 -2.73
C THR A 772 -3.11 -17.75 -1.34
N PRO A 773 -3.85 -16.83 -0.70
CA PRO A 773 -3.38 -16.15 0.51
C PRO A 773 -3.33 -17.02 1.76
N ALA A 774 -2.68 -16.48 2.80
CA ALA A 774 -2.81 -16.98 4.16
C ALA A 774 -4.28 -16.87 4.61
N ILE A 775 -4.93 -15.74 4.33
CA ILE A 775 -6.34 -15.49 4.63
C ILE A 775 -7.03 -14.83 3.42
N GLN A 776 -7.97 -15.54 2.78
CA GLN A 776 -8.99 -14.92 1.94
C GLN A 776 -10.10 -14.43 2.85
N LEU A 777 -10.31 -13.11 2.93
CA LEU A 777 -11.27 -12.47 3.83
C LEU A 777 -12.38 -11.80 2.99
N GLU A 778 -13.62 -12.26 3.11
CA GLU A 778 -14.73 -11.70 2.33
C GLU A 778 -15.99 -11.48 3.17
N GLY A 779 -16.77 -10.46 2.80
CA GLY A 779 -18.10 -10.20 3.35
C GLY A 779 -18.16 -8.96 4.25
N VAL A 780 -18.63 -9.10 5.49
CA VAL A 780 -18.87 -7.94 6.38
C VAL A 780 -18.48 -8.20 7.83
N GLY A 781 -17.72 -7.28 8.44
CA GLY A 781 -17.59 -7.19 9.89
C GLY A 781 -16.75 -8.29 10.56
N HIS A 782 -15.71 -8.78 9.88
CA HIS A 782 -14.74 -9.73 10.44
C HIS A 782 -13.56 -9.05 11.14
N ARG A 783 -12.95 -9.74 12.11
CA ARG A 783 -11.74 -9.29 12.82
C ARG A 783 -10.58 -10.26 12.60
N VAL A 784 -9.44 -9.74 12.18
CA VAL A 784 -8.18 -10.49 12.01
C VAL A 784 -7.12 -9.84 12.89
N ALA A 785 -6.70 -10.51 13.97
CA ALA A 785 -5.83 -9.92 14.97
C ALA A 785 -4.69 -10.80 15.47
N HIS A 786 -3.53 -10.22 15.83
CA HIS A 786 -2.44 -10.96 16.49
C HIS A 786 -1.91 -12.17 15.70
N ASN A 787 -2.04 -12.20 14.38
CA ASN A 787 -1.57 -13.33 13.57
C ASN A 787 -0.15 -13.07 13.07
N LEU A 788 0.57 -14.16 12.79
CA LEU A 788 1.85 -14.15 12.10
C LEU A 788 1.70 -14.88 10.76
N MET A 789 1.87 -14.15 9.66
CA MET A 789 1.73 -14.66 8.30
C MET A 789 3.03 -14.46 7.51
N TYR A 790 3.65 -15.55 7.06
CA TYR A 790 4.94 -15.44 6.38
C TYR A 790 5.25 -16.57 5.41
N ASN A 791 6.32 -16.37 4.62
CA ASN A 791 6.83 -17.32 3.64
C ASN A 791 5.79 -17.76 2.59
N GLY A 792 5.22 -16.79 1.88
CA GLY A 792 4.27 -17.04 0.80
C GLY A 792 4.71 -16.42 -0.54
N PRO A 793 4.40 -17.08 -1.68
CA PRO A 793 4.80 -16.61 -3.01
C PRO A 793 4.04 -15.36 -3.46
N SER A 794 2.82 -15.15 -2.94
CA SER A 794 1.86 -14.10 -3.33
C SER A 794 1.35 -13.36 -2.08
N SER A 795 0.13 -12.82 -2.10
CA SER A 795 -0.48 -12.02 -1.03
C SER A 795 -0.66 -12.83 0.26
N ALA A 796 -0.47 -12.21 1.44
CA ALA A 796 -0.88 -12.77 2.72
C ALA A 796 -2.39 -12.69 2.92
N MET A 797 -3.01 -11.60 2.48
CA MET A 797 -4.44 -11.40 2.58
C MET A 797 -5.02 -10.89 1.26
N ARG A 798 -6.13 -11.47 0.85
CA ARG A 798 -7.06 -10.86 -0.11
C ARG A 798 -8.32 -10.45 0.64
N ILE A 799 -8.72 -9.20 0.50
CA ILE A 799 -9.76 -8.59 1.33
C ILE A 799 -10.86 -8.02 0.42
N GLU A 800 -12.07 -8.53 0.56
CA GLU A 800 -13.22 -8.15 -0.29
C GLU A 800 -14.47 -7.95 0.57
N GLY A 801 -14.78 -6.70 0.93
CA GLY A 801 -15.92 -6.49 1.81
C GLY A 801 -15.96 -5.17 2.55
N ASN A 802 -16.72 -5.16 3.63
CA ASN A 802 -17.09 -3.97 4.39
C ASN A 802 -16.84 -4.15 5.89
N ASP A 803 -16.52 -3.05 6.58
CA ASP A 803 -16.40 -3.00 8.04
C ASP A 803 -15.43 -4.03 8.68
N HIS A 804 -14.43 -4.52 7.92
CA HIS A 804 -13.41 -5.43 8.47
C HIS A 804 -12.40 -4.69 9.35
N LEU A 805 -11.96 -5.33 10.44
CA LEU A 805 -10.90 -4.84 11.32
C LEU A 805 -9.67 -5.75 11.24
N ILE A 806 -8.56 -5.21 10.78
CA ILE A 806 -7.28 -5.90 10.61
C ILE A 806 -6.26 -5.22 11.51
N GLU A 807 -5.91 -5.86 12.63
CA GLU A 807 -5.10 -5.22 13.66
C GLU A 807 -4.03 -6.09 14.32
N LEU A 808 -2.91 -5.49 14.76
CA LEU A 808 -1.93 -6.20 15.59
C LEU A 808 -1.33 -7.45 14.91
N ASN A 809 -1.41 -7.57 13.59
CA ASN A 809 -0.82 -8.69 12.85
C ASN A 809 0.63 -8.38 12.47
N GLU A 810 1.45 -9.43 12.41
CA GLU A 810 2.79 -9.42 11.84
C GLU A 810 2.78 -10.14 10.49
N VAL A 811 3.33 -9.51 9.46
CA VAL A 811 3.41 -10.06 8.10
C VAL A 811 4.81 -9.84 7.55
N HIS A 812 5.47 -10.92 7.14
CA HIS A 812 6.79 -10.81 6.53
C HIS A 812 7.11 -11.87 5.50
N SER A 813 8.12 -11.61 4.66
CA SER A 813 8.59 -12.58 3.66
C SER A 813 7.44 -13.04 2.74
N MET A 814 6.71 -12.05 2.22
CA MET A 814 5.53 -12.23 1.37
C MET A 814 5.77 -11.64 -0.01
N VAL A 815 4.96 -12.07 -0.99
CA VAL A 815 5.07 -11.62 -2.39
C VAL A 815 6.47 -11.93 -2.96
N GLN A 816 7.00 -13.12 -2.62
CA GLN A 816 8.34 -13.54 -3.01
C GLN A 816 8.46 -13.96 -4.49
N GLU A 817 7.33 -14.21 -5.19
CA GLU A 817 7.33 -14.73 -6.57
C GLU A 817 6.49 -13.89 -7.54
N SER A 818 5.29 -13.45 -7.15
CA SER A 818 4.42 -12.68 -8.03
C SER A 818 4.85 -11.21 -8.17
N ASP A 819 4.40 -10.56 -9.25
CA ASP A 819 4.56 -9.12 -9.46
C ASP A 819 3.18 -8.46 -9.62
N ASP A 820 3.12 -7.13 -9.50
CA ASP A 820 1.87 -6.36 -9.52
C ASP A 820 0.90 -6.78 -8.41
N GLN A 821 1.38 -6.87 -7.16
CA GLN A 821 0.60 -7.36 -6.01
C GLN A 821 0.96 -6.69 -4.68
N GLY A 822 0.09 -6.88 -3.68
CA GLY A 822 0.33 -6.48 -2.29
C GLY A 822 0.33 -7.67 -1.32
N ALA A 823 1.05 -7.57 -0.20
CA ALA A 823 0.92 -8.56 0.87
C ALA A 823 -0.51 -8.54 1.46
N MET A 824 -1.13 -7.37 1.61
CA MET A 824 -2.57 -7.21 1.84
C MET A 824 -3.19 -6.51 0.64
N GLU A 825 -4.19 -7.12 0.01
CA GLU A 825 -4.65 -6.71 -1.31
C GLU A 825 -6.17 -6.62 -1.43
N LEU A 826 -6.64 -5.54 -2.06
CA LEU A 826 -8.03 -5.25 -2.40
C LEU A 826 -8.11 -4.85 -3.86
N PHE A 827 -9.25 -5.14 -4.51
CA PHE A 827 -9.41 -4.92 -5.94
C PHE A 827 -10.79 -4.39 -6.34
N ARG A 828 -10.79 -3.36 -7.21
CA ARG A 828 -11.86 -2.97 -8.14
C ARG A 828 -13.15 -2.35 -7.59
N ASN A 829 -13.54 -2.64 -6.34
CA ASN A 829 -14.86 -2.22 -5.84
C ASN A 829 -14.78 -1.00 -4.90
N PRO A 830 -15.12 0.22 -5.37
CA PRO A 830 -15.08 1.43 -4.54
C PRO A 830 -16.15 1.49 -3.44
N THR A 831 -17.04 0.48 -3.33
CA THR A 831 -18.02 0.37 -2.22
C THR A 831 -17.59 -0.62 -1.14
N TYR A 832 -16.40 -1.22 -1.25
CA TYR A 832 -15.68 -1.74 -0.08
C TYR A 832 -15.31 -0.54 0.80
N ARG A 833 -15.95 -0.42 1.97
CA ARG A 833 -15.84 0.74 2.86
C ARG A 833 -15.81 0.31 4.32
N GLY A 834 -15.22 1.14 5.17
CA GLY A 834 -15.13 0.86 6.61
C GLY A 834 -14.08 -0.19 6.98
N VAL A 835 -13.21 -0.60 6.05
CA VAL A 835 -12.09 -1.49 6.36
C VAL A 835 -10.98 -0.70 7.04
N VAL A 836 -10.53 -1.21 8.19
CA VAL A 836 -9.52 -0.56 9.04
C VAL A 836 -8.29 -1.45 9.16
N PHE A 837 -7.12 -0.89 8.82
CA PHE A 837 -5.80 -1.46 9.07
C PHE A 837 -5.15 -0.68 10.20
N ARG A 838 -4.95 -1.29 11.37
CA ARG A 838 -4.29 -0.60 12.49
C ARG A 838 -3.27 -1.41 13.25
N HIS A 839 -2.19 -0.76 13.67
CA HIS A 839 -1.19 -1.41 14.54
C HIS A 839 -0.64 -2.73 13.98
N ASN A 840 -0.57 -2.89 12.66
CA ASN A 840 0.07 -4.05 12.04
C ASN A 840 1.56 -3.77 11.81
N TYR A 841 2.39 -4.81 11.82
CA TYR A 841 3.79 -4.75 11.45
C TYR A 841 4.00 -5.54 10.17
N LEU A 842 4.24 -4.83 9.07
CA LEU A 842 4.55 -5.43 7.78
C LEU A 842 6.03 -5.17 7.49
N HIS A 843 6.80 -6.23 7.25
CA HIS A 843 8.23 -6.08 7.00
C HIS A 843 8.78 -7.10 6.00
N HIS A 844 9.85 -6.73 5.29
CA HIS A 844 10.52 -7.64 4.35
C HIS A 844 9.57 -8.19 3.27
N ILE A 845 8.90 -7.27 2.56
CA ILE A 845 7.87 -7.60 1.57
C ILE A 845 8.40 -7.39 0.14
N GLY A 846 8.27 -8.42 -0.69
CA GLY A 846 8.67 -8.42 -2.09
C GLY A 846 9.75 -9.46 -2.40
N LYS A 847 10.23 -9.43 -3.66
CA LYS A 847 11.26 -10.37 -4.15
C LYS A 847 12.64 -9.99 -3.63
N THR A 848 13.45 -11.00 -3.29
CA THR A 848 14.82 -10.82 -2.78
C THR A 848 15.90 -10.87 -3.86
N GLY A 849 15.62 -11.49 -5.02
CA GLY A 849 16.58 -11.64 -6.12
C GLY A 849 16.75 -10.37 -6.96
N ARG A 850 17.91 -10.26 -7.64
CA ARG A 850 18.14 -9.25 -8.69
C ARG A 850 17.23 -9.57 -9.89
N GLY A 851 16.08 -8.89 -9.95
CA GLY A 851 15.17 -8.92 -11.08
C GLY A 851 14.36 -7.64 -11.08
N THR A 852 14.23 -6.99 -12.22
CA THR A 852 13.37 -5.81 -12.36
C THR A 852 11.92 -6.28 -12.22
N SER A 853 11.26 -6.01 -11.08
CA SER A 853 9.79 -6.02 -11.05
C SER A 853 9.31 -5.11 -12.19
N VAL A 854 8.58 -5.68 -13.15
CA VAL A 854 8.03 -4.94 -14.29
C VAL A 854 7.07 -3.87 -13.75
N HIS A 855 6.32 -4.25 -12.72
CA HIS A 855 5.46 -3.38 -11.93
C HIS A 855 6.06 -3.19 -10.54
N GLY A 856 5.49 -3.81 -9.51
CA GLY A 856 6.03 -3.75 -8.15
C GLY A 856 5.27 -4.62 -7.17
N GLN A 857 5.80 -4.66 -5.95
CA GLN A 857 5.19 -5.33 -4.80
C GLN A 857 4.97 -4.30 -3.70
N ALA A 858 3.81 -4.32 -3.04
CA ALA A 858 3.47 -3.43 -1.93
C ALA A 858 3.23 -4.21 -0.63
N ALA A 859 3.29 -3.54 0.52
CA ALA A 859 2.80 -4.13 1.76
C ALA A 859 1.26 -4.13 1.77
N ILE A 860 0.65 -2.99 1.42
CA ILE A 860 -0.80 -2.87 1.23
C ILE A 860 -1.07 -2.32 -0.17
N ARG A 861 -1.96 -2.98 -0.92
CA ARG A 861 -2.33 -2.60 -2.28
C ARG A 861 -3.83 -2.34 -2.40
N PHE A 862 -4.17 -1.12 -2.79
CA PHE A 862 -5.52 -0.67 -3.11
C PHE A 862 -5.66 -0.63 -4.63
N ASP A 863 -5.92 -1.80 -5.24
CA ASP A 863 -5.94 -1.94 -6.68
C ASP A 863 -7.28 -1.54 -7.30
N ASP A 864 -7.24 -0.85 -8.43
CA ASP A 864 -8.36 -0.31 -9.20
C ASP A 864 -9.49 0.32 -8.35
N ALA A 865 -9.41 1.63 -8.12
CA ALA A 865 -10.49 2.44 -7.52
C ALA A 865 -10.92 2.07 -6.09
N ILE A 866 -10.20 1.19 -5.37
CA ILE A 866 -10.45 0.94 -3.94
C ILE A 866 -10.39 2.24 -3.14
N SER A 867 -11.44 2.50 -2.38
CA SER A 867 -11.71 3.82 -1.82
C SER A 867 -12.23 3.73 -0.38
N GLY A 868 -11.99 4.75 0.45
CA GLY A 868 -12.51 4.80 1.82
C GLY A 868 -11.85 3.85 2.82
N MET A 869 -10.62 3.43 2.56
CA MET A 869 -9.83 2.62 3.49
C MET A 869 -9.25 3.49 4.60
N VAL A 870 -9.14 2.96 5.82
CA VAL A 870 -8.50 3.65 6.95
C VAL A 870 -7.26 2.88 7.38
N VAL A 871 -6.09 3.51 7.32
CA VAL A 871 -4.78 2.92 7.63
C VAL A 871 -4.09 3.78 8.68
N TYR A 872 -4.00 3.30 9.92
CA TYR A 872 -3.31 4.07 10.97
C TYR A 872 -2.46 3.27 11.95
N GLY A 873 -1.39 3.90 12.45
CA GLY A 873 -0.55 3.28 13.47
C GLY A 873 0.13 2.00 13.03
N ASN A 874 0.29 1.75 11.73
CA ASN A 874 1.00 0.57 11.23
C ASN A 874 2.50 0.86 11.11
N VAL A 875 3.31 -0.18 11.19
CA VAL A 875 4.76 -0.15 10.96
C VAL A 875 5.08 -0.87 9.65
N PHE A 876 5.75 -0.18 8.74
CA PHE A 876 6.23 -0.71 7.47
C PHE A 876 7.76 -0.66 7.46
N TYR A 877 8.42 -1.83 7.45
CA TYR A 877 9.88 -1.90 7.52
C TYR A 877 10.48 -2.69 6.35
N ARG A 878 11.30 -2.06 5.52
CA ARG A 878 11.85 -2.69 4.28
C ARG A 878 10.74 -3.31 3.44
N CYS A 879 9.69 -2.53 3.27
CA CYS A 879 8.54 -2.90 2.47
C CYS A 879 8.63 -2.28 1.09
N ALA A 880 7.98 -2.97 0.17
CA ALA A 880 7.85 -2.64 -1.24
C ALA A 880 9.11 -2.76 -2.08
N ASN A 881 8.90 -3.25 -3.29
CA ASN A 881 9.95 -3.46 -4.28
C ASN A 881 9.40 -3.10 -5.68
N GLY A 882 10.30 -2.85 -6.64
CA GLY A 882 9.93 -2.36 -7.96
C GLY A 882 9.46 -0.90 -7.95
N LYS A 883 8.32 -0.65 -8.61
CA LYS A 883 7.69 0.67 -8.78
C LYS A 883 6.68 1.02 -7.69
N PHE A 884 6.38 0.11 -6.77
CA PHE A 884 5.41 0.34 -5.72
C PHE A 884 6.08 0.88 -4.44
N GLY A 885 5.29 1.59 -3.65
CA GLY A 885 5.61 1.96 -2.27
C GLY A 885 4.98 1.00 -1.28
N ALA A 886 5.33 1.14 -0.01
CA ALA A 886 4.78 0.33 1.08
C ALA A 886 3.25 0.29 1.03
N ILE A 887 2.61 1.42 0.70
CA ILE A 887 1.22 1.46 0.27
C ILE A 887 1.13 1.85 -1.21
N GLN A 888 0.40 1.07 -1.99
CA GLN A 888 0.10 1.36 -3.39
C GLN A 888 -1.38 1.67 -3.56
N MET A 889 -1.67 2.75 -4.30
CA MET A 889 -3.02 3.16 -4.68
C MET A 889 -3.15 3.20 -6.20
N ASN A 890 -3.92 2.29 -6.77
CA ASN A 890 -4.28 2.38 -8.18
C ASN A 890 -5.65 3.08 -8.33
N SER A 891 -5.61 4.40 -8.41
CA SER A 891 -6.75 5.24 -8.81
C SER A 891 -7.90 5.37 -7.80
N GLY A 892 -7.75 4.86 -6.59
CA GLY A 892 -8.69 5.02 -5.47
C GLY A 892 -8.81 6.46 -4.92
N ARG A 893 -9.87 6.73 -4.13
CA ARG A 893 -10.12 8.02 -3.45
C ARG A 893 -10.63 7.81 -2.02
N ASP A 894 -10.68 8.89 -1.23
CA ASP A 894 -11.17 8.92 0.15
C ASP A 894 -10.40 7.97 1.10
N ASN A 895 -9.23 7.46 0.70
CA ASN A 895 -8.39 6.64 1.56
C ASN A 895 -7.63 7.54 2.54
N LEU A 896 -7.50 7.07 3.78
CA LEU A 896 -6.86 7.78 4.88
C LEU A 896 -5.65 6.99 5.40
N MET A 897 -4.48 7.61 5.34
CA MET A 897 -3.23 7.10 5.91
C MET A 897 -2.76 8.05 7.01
N ASP A 898 -2.94 7.66 8.27
CA ASP A 898 -2.72 8.52 9.42
C ASP A 898 -1.80 7.89 10.48
N ASN A 899 -0.82 8.62 11.04
CA ASN A 899 -0.01 8.14 12.16
C ASN A 899 0.72 6.79 11.91
N ASN A 900 1.13 6.49 10.68
CA ASN A 900 1.92 5.29 10.36
C ASN A 900 3.42 5.56 10.42
N LEU A 901 4.21 4.50 10.60
CA LEU A 901 5.67 4.53 10.61
C LEU A 901 6.23 3.74 9.42
N PHE A 902 7.02 4.40 8.59
CA PHE A 902 7.72 3.81 7.45
C PHE A 902 9.23 3.86 7.71
N ILE A 903 9.92 2.73 7.55
CA ILE A 903 11.34 2.57 7.87
C ILE A 903 12.04 1.86 6.72
N ASP A 904 13.09 2.48 6.19
CA ASP A 904 13.93 1.91 5.12
C ASP A 904 13.13 1.45 3.86
N CYS A 905 11.95 2.03 3.63
CA CYS A 905 11.17 1.79 2.42
C CYS A 905 11.69 2.67 1.27
N LYS A 906 11.92 2.08 0.09
CA LYS A 906 12.30 2.84 -1.13
C LYS A 906 11.28 3.92 -1.46
N GLN A 907 9.99 3.60 -1.29
CA GLN A 907 8.90 4.53 -1.43
C GLN A 907 7.87 4.27 -0.32
N GLY A 908 7.37 5.33 0.31
CA GLY A 908 6.31 5.25 1.31
C GLY A 908 4.98 4.92 0.65
N ILE A 909 4.50 5.85 -0.17
CA ILE A 909 3.23 5.78 -0.87
C ILE A 909 3.45 5.89 -2.39
N SER A 910 2.77 5.05 -3.16
CA SER A 910 2.82 5.09 -4.62
C SER A 910 1.42 5.17 -5.22
N GLY A 911 1.30 5.82 -6.39
CA GLY A 911 0.03 6.02 -7.07
C GLY A 911 -0.84 7.11 -6.43
N GLY A 912 -2.16 6.99 -6.56
CA GLY A 912 -3.14 8.01 -6.17
C GLY A 912 -4.35 8.00 -7.08
N TRP A 913 -5.27 8.95 -6.90
CA TRP A 913 -6.50 9.04 -7.70
C TRP A 913 -6.19 9.41 -9.16
N SER A 914 -6.89 8.77 -10.10
CA SER A 914 -6.83 9.10 -11.53
C SER A 914 -8.20 8.88 -12.19
N PRO A 915 -8.81 9.91 -12.81
CA PRO A 915 -10.11 9.77 -13.47
C PRO A 915 -10.04 8.89 -14.73
N GLY A 916 -8.83 8.65 -15.26
CA GLY A 916 -8.60 7.85 -16.45
C GLY A 916 -8.71 6.34 -16.24
N ASN A 917 -8.80 5.86 -14.99
CA ASN A 917 -8.97 4.44 -14.68
C ASN A 917 -10.29 3.89 -15.24
N ASN A 918 -10.26 2.62 -15.64
CA ASN A 918 -11.40 1.98 -16.29
C ASN A 918 -12.63 1.87 -15.37
N VAL A 919 -12.46 1.67 -14.06
CA VAL A 919 -13.59 1.60 -13.12
C VAL A 919 -14.37 2.92 -13.10
N TRP A 920 -13.69 4.05 -13.02
CA TRP A 920 -14.34 5.37 -13.03
C TRP A 920 -15.04 5.66 -14.36
N LYS A 921 -14.41 5.32 -15.49
CA LYS A 921 -15.01 5.46 -16.83
C LYS A 921 -16.31 4.66 -16.95
N LEU A 922 -16.30 3.40 -16.53
CA LEU A 922 -17.47 2.53 -16.56
C LEU A 922 -18.58 3.05 -15.64
N LEU A 923 -18.24 3.48 -14.43
CA LEU A 923 -19.24 4.04 -13.50
C LEU A 923 -19.92 5.29 -14.05
N ARG A 924 -19.17 6.21 -14.70
CA ARG A 924 -19.76 7.37 -15.38
C ARG A 924 -20.67 7.00 -16.56
N GLN A 925 -20.50 5.81 -17.12
CA GLN A 925 -21.36 5.25 -18.16
C GLN A 925 -22.53 4.43 -17.59
N GLY A 926 -22.72 4.41 -16.26
CA GLY A 926 -23.76 3.63 -15.59
C GLY A 926 -23.44 2.13 -15.46
N GLN A 927 -22.19 1.72 -15.73
CA GLN A 927 -21.75 0.33 -15.63
C GLN A 927 -20.98 0.11 -14.33
N SER A 928 -21.58 -0.65 -13.41
CA SER A 928 -21.02 -0.89 -12.08
C SER A 928 -20.26 -2.21 -12.00
N PRO A 929 -19.16 -2.30 -11.21
CA PRO A 929 -18.53 -3.58 -10.92
C PRO A 929 -19.47 -4.49 -10.12
N PRO A 930 -19.24 -5.81 -10.11
CA PRO A 930 -20.02 -6.74 -9.28
C PRO A 930 -20.03 -6.35 -7.80
N GLY A 931 -21.18 -6.47 -7.15
CA GLY A 931 -21.32 -6.14 -5.72
C GLY A 931 -21.13 -4.66 -5.40
N PHE A 932 -21.42 -3.77 -6.34
CA PHE A 932 -21.43 -2.32 -6.14
C PHE A 932 -22.79 -1.87 -5.60
N TYR A 933 -22.81 -1.01 -4.58
CA TYR A 933 -24.03 -0.57 -3.91
C TYR A 933 -24.03 0.94 -3.65
N GLN A 934 -25.12 1.62 -4.04
CA GLN A 934 -25.40 3.04 -3.78
C GLN A 934 -26.81 3.27 -3.22
N ASN A 935 -27.41 2.24 -2.63
CA ASN A 935 -28.75 2.35 -2.04
C ASN A 935 -28.73 3.21 -0.75
N LYS A 936 -29.91 3.54 -0.22
CA LYS A 936 -30.07 4.37 0.99
C LYS A 936 -29.26 3.85 2.18
N LEU A 937 -29.15 2.53 2.34
CA LEU A 937 -28.36 1.92 3.41
C LEU A 937 -26.87 2.29 3.27
N TYR A 938 -26.29 2.11 2.08
CA TYR A 938 -24.89 2.44 1.82
C TYR A 938 -24.62 3.94 1.91
N LEU A 939 -25.50 4.78 1.37
CA LEU A 939 -25.34 6.24 1.46
C LEU A 939 -25.46 6.76 2.91
N SER A 940 -26.26 6.10 3.74
CA SER A 940 -26.37 6.40 5.17
C SER A 940 -25.12 5.98 5.94
N ARG A 941 -24.60 4.77 5.67
CA ARG A 941 -23.41 4.22 6.36
C ARG A 941 -22.11 4.86 5.88
N TYR A 942 -22.01 5.18 4.59
CA TYR A 942 -20.82 5.68 3.91
C TYR A 942 -21.17 6.90 3.02
N PRO A 943 -21.39 8.08 3.62
CA PRO A 943 -21.86 9.27 2.89
C PRO A 943 -20.97 9.70 1.71
N GLN A 944 -19.66 9.42 1.76
CA GLN A 944 -18.70 9.76 0.69
C GLN A 944 -19.01 9.06 -0.64
N ILE A 945 -19.80 7.99 -0.63
CA ILE A 945 -20.30 7.33 -1.84
C ILE A 945 -21.13 8.30 -2.70
N ALA A 946 -21.87 9.22 -2.09
CA ALA A 946 -22.74 10.17 -2.79
C ALA A 946 -21.97 11.07 -3.77
N THR A 947 -20.73 11.42 -3.44
CA THR A 947 -19.86 12.33 -4.19
C THR A 947 -18.68 11.59 -4.85
N MET A 948 -18.73 10.26 -4.97
CA MET A 948 -17.58 9.46 -5.42
C MET A 948 -17.17 9.73 -6.89
N LEU A 949 -18.07 10.32 -7.68
CA LEU A 949 -17.83 10.68 -9.08
C LEU A 949 -17.41 12.15 -9.25
N ASP A 950 -17.36 12.93 -8.17
CA ASP A 950 -16.98 14.35 -8.23
C ASP A 950 -15.47 14.47 -8.34
N ASP A 951 -14.99 15.32 -9.25
CA ASP A 951 -13.55 15.49 -9.49
C ASP A 951 -13.02 16.79 -8.88
N PRO A 952 -11.79 16.79 -8.32
CA PRO A 952 -10.90 15.63 -8.17
C PRO A 952 -11.28 14.73 -6.98
N GLY A 953 -10.97 13.43 -7.07
CA GLY A 953 -10.97 12.54 -5.92
C GLY A 953 -9.72 12.73 -5.05
N ILE A 954 -9.88 12.83 -3.73
CA ILE A 954 -8.78 13.15 -2.79
C ILE A 954 -8.48 11.96 -1.88
N ASN A 955 -7.21 11.65 -1.68
CA ASN A 955 -6.74 10.77 -0.59
C ASN A 955 -6.00 11.58 0.46
N THR A 956 -5.80 11.01 1.64
CA THR A 956 -5.34 11.72 2.82
C THR A 956 -4.10 11.06 3.41
N LEU A 957 -3.04 11.85 3.67
CA LEU A 957 -1.79 11.38 4.26
C LEU A 957 -1.37 12.31 5.40
N TRP A 958 -1.68 11.92 6.65
CA TRP A 958 -1.52 12.76 7.83
C TRP A 958 -0.61 12.14 8.90
N ARG A 959 0.22 12.95 9.56
CA ARG A 959 0.94 12.54 10.79
C ARG A 959 1.84 11.31 10.66
N ASN A 960 2.27 10.93 9.46
CA ASN A 960 3.11 9.74 9.26
C ASN A 960 4.58 10.07 9.46
N VAL A 961 5.37 9.08 9.86
CA VAL A 961 6.82 9.18 10.04
C VAL A 961 7.53 8.34 8.97
N PHE A 962 8.47 8.94 8.26
CA PHE A 962 9.31 8.29 7.25
C PHE A 962 10.77 8.36 7.72
N TYR A 963 11.34 7.22 8.13
CA TYR A 963 12.72 7.11 8.60
C TYR A 963 13.58 6.39 7.55
N ARG A 964 14.57 7.09 7.00
CA ARG A 964 15.47 6.63 5.92
C ARG A 964 14.73 6.05 4.71
N CYS A 965 13.62 6.69 4.34
CA CYS A 965 12.85 6.33 3.16
C CYS A 965 13.31 7.13 1.94
N GLY A 966 13.11 6.58 0.74
CA GLY A 966 13.28 7.34 -0.50
C GLY A 966 12.14 8.32 -0.73
N VAL A 967 11.25 8.04 -1.68
CA VAL A 967 10.13 8.94 -2.00
C VAL A 967 9.00 8.78 -0.97
N VAL A 968 8.57 9.87 -0.32
CA VAL A 968 7.42 9.85 0.61
C VAL A 968 6.13 9.44 -0.09
N ALA A 969 5.79 10.14 -1.18
CA ALA A 969 4.60 9.86 -1.99
C ALA A 969 4.82 10.24 -3.45
N THR A 970 4.32 9.43 -4.38
CA THR A 970 4.23 9.79 -5.83
C THR A 970 2.85 10.34 -6.16
N ARG A 971 2.68 11.03 -7.31
CA ARG A 971 1.37 11.56 -7.81
C ARG A 971 0.59 12.34 -6.73
N THR A 972 1.27 13.25 -6.06
CA THR A 972 0.79 13.97 -4.86
C THR A 972 -0.30 15.02 -5.12
N ALA A 973 -0.60 15.36 -6.37
CA ALA A 973 -1.58 16.40 -6.72
C ALA A 973 -2.98 16.19 -6.08
N ASN A 974 -3.35 14.93 -5.82
CA ASN A 974 -4.63 14.54 -5.23
C ASN A 974 -4.48 13.85 -3.87
N ILE A 975 -3.40 14.17 -3.16
CA ILE A 975 -3.13 13.69 -1.80
C ILE A 975 -3.05 14.89 -0.87
N ASP A 976 -4.02 15.00 0.04
CA ASP A 976 -3.99 15.99 1.11
C ASP A 976 -2.96 15.57 2.16
N GLN A 977 -1.82 16.27 2.18
CA GLN A 977 -0.71 16.01 3.08
C GLN A 977 -0.71 17.01 4.23
N PHE A 978 -0.55 16.50 5.44
CA PHE A 978 -0.53 17.33 6.65
C PHE A 978 0.36 16.70 7.73
N GLU A 979 1.32 17.48 8.24
CA GLU A 979 2.17 17.09 9.37
C GLU A 979 2.87 15.72 9.20
N ASN A 980 3.38 15.37 8.02
CA ASN A 980 4.22 14.16 7.89
C ASN A 980 5.68 14.49 8.27
N GLY A 981 6.31 13.65 9.08
CA GLY A 981 7.71 13.79 9.49
C GLY A 981 8.65 12.92 8.65
N VAL A 982 9.76 13.49 8.20
CA VAL A 982 10.81 12.78 7.45
C VAL A 982 12.12 12.89 8.22
N PHE A 983 12.81 11.76 8.42
CA PHE A 983 13.98 11.65 9.27
C PHE A 983 15.06 10.80 8.60
N GLU A 984 16.28 11.30 8.52
CA GLU A 984 17.46 10.50 8.14
C GLU A 984 18.19 9.93 9.37
N GLU A 985 18.13 10.66 10.49
CA GLU A 985 18.65 10.24 11.80
C GLU A 985 17.55 9.59 12.64
N ASP A 986 17.94 8.75 13.62
CA ASP A 986 17.01 8.08 14.51
C ASP A 986 16.09 9.11 15.23
N PRO A 987 14.75 9.06 15.01
CA PRO A 987 13.80 9.99 15.61
C PRO A 987 13.60 9.79 17.12
N GLY A 988 14.16 8.72 17.71
CA GLY A 988 14.12 8.38 19.13
C GLY A 988 13.57 6.98 19.42
N PHE A 989 13.87 6.01 18.56
CA PHE A 989 13.55 4.59 18.77
C PHE A 989 14.26 4.02 19.99
N VAL A 990 13.72 2.96 20.59
CA VAL A 990 14.36 2.24 21.71
C VAL A 990 15.62 1.54 21.23
N ASP A 991 15.54 0.75 20.14
CA ASP A 991 16.68 0.05 19.53
C ASP A 991 16.39 -0.33 18.06
N ALA A 992 16.49 0.66 17.16
CA ALA A 992 16.23 0.45 15.73
C ALA A 992 17.22 -0.53 15.05
N ALA A 993 18.43 -0.70 15.59
CA ALA A 993 19.44 -1.60 15.02
C ALA A 993 19.04 -3.07 15.13
N HIS A 994 18.26 -3.42 16.15
CA HIS A 994 17.72 -4.76 16.37
C HIS A 994 16.21 -4.86 16.07
N GLY A 995 15.64 -3.87 15.36
CA GLY A 995 14.23 -3.89 14.95
C GLY A 995 13.22 -3.49 16.02
N ASP A 996 13.66 -2.91 17.13
CA ASP A 996 12.76 -2.36 18.17
C ASP A 996 12.42 -0.89 17.88
N PHE A 997 11.32 -0.71 17.18
CA PHE A 997 10.81 0.60 16.76
C PHE A 997 9.86 1.25 17.78
N ARG A 998 9.84 0.78 19.03
CA ARG A 998 9.18 1.52 20.11
C ARG A 998 9.85 2.88 20.27
N LEU A 999 9.08 3.88 20.72
CA LEU A 999 9.60 5.23 20.92
C LEU A 999 9.88 5.49 22.40
N ARG A 1000 11.04 6.07 22.71
CA ARG A 1000 11.36 6.54 24.06
C ARG A 1000 10.46 7.70 24.43
N ASP A 1001 10.13 7.88 25.72
CA ASP A 1001 9.25 8.97 26.16
C ASP A 1001 9.74 10.36 25.73
N ASN A 1002 11.06 10.56 25.63
CA ASN A 1002 11.71 11.79 25.22
C ASN A 1002 12.13 11.81 23.73
N ALA A 1003 11.58 10.93 22.90
CA ALA A 1003 11.91 10.87 21.47
C ALA A 1003 11.75 12.25 20.79
N ARG A 1004 12.75 12.63 19.99
CA ARG A 1004 12.83 13.94 19.33
C ARG A 1004 11.63 14.20 18.43
N LEU A 1005 11.06 13.17 17.81
CA LEU A 1005 9.88 13.31 16.95
C LEU A 1005 8.68 13.98 17.64
N PHE A 1006 8.51 13.81 18.96
CA PHE A 1006 7.37 14.40 19.68
C PHE A 1006 7.46 15.92 19.78
N GLN A 1007 8.64 16.50 19.49
CA GLN A 1007 8.82 17.95 19.47
C GLN A 1007 8.18 18.57 18.22
N THR A 1008 8.23 17.85 17.11
CA THR A 1008 7.80 18.35 15.80
C THR A 1008 6.50 17.73 15.31
N LEU A 1009 6.04 16.63 15.93
CA LEU A 1009 4.90 15.88 15.44
C LEU A 1009 4.00 15.35 16.56
N GLY A 1010 2.69 15.49 16.38
CA GLY A 1010 1.65 14.93 17.27
C GLY A 1010 1.43 13.43 17.08
N PHE A 1011 2.52 12.66 17.00
CA PHE A 1011 2.50 11.23 16.77
C PHE A 1011 2.04 10.47 18.01
N LYS A 1012 1.07 9.56 17.86
CA LYS A 1012 0.66 8.61 18.90
C LYS A 1012 1.54 7.36 18.81
N PRO A 1013 2.24 6.97 19.91
CA PRO A 1013 3.04 5.75 19.92
C PRO A 1013 2.23 4.50 19.58
N ILE A 1014 2.75 3.72 18.64
CA ILE A 1014 2.20 2.44 18.21
C ILE A 1014 2.46 1.40 19.33
N PRO A 1015 1.47 0.56 19.72
CA PRO A 1015 1.65 -0.50 20.71
C PRO A 1015 2.46 -1.69 20.12
N PHE A 1016 3.72 -1.43 19.75
CA PHE A 1016 4.57 -2.35 18.98
C PHE A 1016 4.81 -3.68 19.72
N ASP A 1017 4.91 -3.65 21.05
CA ASP A 1017 5.08 -4.82 21.93
C ASP A 1017 3.85 -5.75 22.00
N GLN A 1018 2.72 -5.33 21.42
CA GLN A 1018 1.50 -6.14 21.35
C GLN A 1018 1.27 -6.75 19.96
N ILE A 1019 2.07 -6.39 18.96
CA ILE A 1019 1.90 -6.87 17.58
C ILE A 1019 2.38 -8.31 17.48
N GLY A 1020 1.71 -9.11 16.66
CA GLY A 1020 2.06 -10.50 16.40
C GLY A 1020 1.48 -11.46 17.43
N LEU A 1021 2.11 -12.63 17.50
CA LEU A 1021 1.66 -13.74 18.34
C LEU A 1021 1.85 -13.44 19.83
N TYR A 1022 1.05 -14.07 20.68
CA TYR A 1022 1.20 -14.00 22.12
C TYR A 1022 1.08 -15.37 22.79
N GLU A 1023 1.80 -15.57 23.88
CA GLU A 1023 1.72 -16.80 24.67
C GLU A 1023 0.30 -17.03 25.21
N ALA A 1024 -0.26 -18.20 24.90
CA ALA A 1024 -1.55 -18.62 25.43
C ALA A 1024 -1.69 -20.15 25.39
N THR A 1025 -2.40 -20.72 26.36
CA THR A 1025 -2.71 -22.15 26.41
C THR A 1025 -3.56 -22.62 25.21
N SER A 1026 -4.26 -21.70 24.54
CA SER A 1026 -4.98 -21.95 23.30
C SER A 1026 -4.07 -22.19 22.09
N ARG A 1027 -2.79 -21.80 22.09
CA ARG A 1027 -1.87 -21.93 20.93
C ARG A 1027 -1.35 -23.33 20.66
N ALA A 1028 -1.40 -23.79 19.40
CA ALA A 1028 -0.85 -25.07 18.94
C ALA A 1028 0.62 -25.25 19.37
N THR A 1029 1.45 -24.22 19.15
CA THR A 1029 2.87 -24.20 19.53
C THR A 1029 3.31 -22.87 20.16
N TRP A 1030 4.33 -22.93 21.02
CA TRP A 1030 5.03 -21.80 21.65
C TRP A 1030 6.38 -22.28 22.26
N PRO A 1031 7.45 -21.46 22.31
CA PRO A 1031 7.62 -20.16 21.64
C PRO A 1031 7.69 -20.32 20.11
N VAL A 1032 7.51 -19.21 19.39
CA VAL A 1032 7.66 -19.16 17.94
C VAL A 1032 8.79 -18.20 17.62
N GLU A 1033 9.85 -18.72 17.01
CA GLU A 1033 10.99 -17.93 16.52
C GLU A 1033 11.12 -18.16 15.02
N THR A 1034 10.94 -17.10 14.23
CA THR A 1034 10.97 -17.17 12.77
C THR A 1034 11.66 -15.93 12.22
N PRO A 1035 12.96 -16.01 11.84
CA PRO A 1035 13.61 -14.87 11.20
C PRO A 1035 12.95 -14.56 9.86
N ALA A 1036 12.86 -13.27 9.53
CA ALA A 1036 12.41 -12.85 8.21
C ALA A 1036 13.47 -13.17 7.15
N VAL A 1037 13.02 -13.49 5.93
CA VAL A 1037 13.89 -13.50 4.76
C VAL A 1037 14.39 -12.07 4.52
N GLU A 1038 15.70 -11.89 4.61
CA GLU A 1038 16.35 -10.60 4.41
C GLU A 1038 16.04 -10.01 3.04
N MET A 1039 15.62 -8.75 3.03
CA MET A 1039 15.40 -7.99 1.81
C MET A 1039 16.65 -7.17 1.52
N PRO A 1040 17.12 -7.15 0.26
CA PRO A 1040 18.28 -6.33 -0.07
C PRO A 1040 17.99 -4.86 0.21
N ASP A 1041 19.01 -4.14 0.70
CA ASP A 1041 18.90 -2.70 0.90
C ASP A 1041 18.81 -2.00 -0.46
N TRP A 1042 17.68 -1.35 -0.73
CA TRP A 1042 17.42 -0.63 -1.98
C TRP A 1042 18.44 0.48 -2.25
N ARG A 1043 19.11 1.01 -1.22
CA ARG A 1043 20.17 2.03 -1.34
C ARG A 1043 21.47 1.47 -1.91
N THR A 1044 21.64 0.15 -1.85
CA THR A 1044 22.85 -0.55 -2.35
C THR A 1044 22.65 -1.16 -3.74
N GLN A 1045 21.43 -1.10 -4.28
CA GLN A 1045 21.09 -1.58 -5.63
C GLN A 1045 21.34 -0.48 -6.67
N ASN A 1046 22.63 -0.25 -7.01
CA ASN A 1046 23.02 0.55 -8.19
C ASN A 1046 23.14 -0.34 -9.44
#